data_AF-A0A2T4BZ43-F1
#
_entry.id   AF-A0A2T4BZ43-F1
#
_cell.length_a   1.000
_cell.length_b   1.000
_cell.length_c   1.000
_cell.angle_alpha   90.00
_cell.angle_beta   90.00
_cell.angle_gamma   90.00
#
_symmetry.space_group_name_H-M   'P 1'
#
loop_
_entity.id
_entity.type
_entity.pdbx_description
1 polymer ?
#
loop_
_entity_poly.entity_id
_entity_poly.type
_entity_poly.pdbx_seq_one_letter_code
_entity_poly.pdbx_strand_id
1 'polypeptide(L)'
;MSTLSEPRRPRLSPQNRKLRHLKGLSLRNLSFAPVQLRTADDAALSRHRSSSKLMQAGQLHGSRSSDNLRQDARAAVADNIARSQPPRRTSLSSLSTSPAQRQRRLKQLLDETLGDVFFSLHVAGVDEPVYVSEVRERSANFNFQFFDLAARGASVSRACRIVIRVWARQLKQANWTFLLEELVDLRELRFIGTLLDRRYPPNALIFHLEDGVYSFDFPTREAPPRNAAPIATSSYNALMKLANLESSIEDAIQTQHRITEQINDILASRTTDAPDLAEQEVALAKKYVAMQQRTNRLAQAKRDELRESLRERSAAIARGREVQEKVDEDIRNNRETLAASKQLLEQTQQQIRGQRRRICSELADIFPITPIPNAPPLSFQIRNVPLPNSTYDAATARAINEDVLSAGLGLVALLTRHLQLYLSHALPYPLYHFGSRSYAKDEISLLSDKGGSRREFPLYLPRGGSTALQWRFEYAWFLLNKDIESLCASQGLKVVDIRHTLPNLKYLLYVCSAGTEEVPARKRGGVRGLWASRLKGRVSGVPSLVDGESSSAACSRRGSMDSEMAGQQADVLRNALAKSNSSVHGSLNGNGNSNGDAGRGSGGDVADGAWSPDGDLGLPFGVGDAKFTLRTKGLRENIAG
;
A
#
# COMPACT_ATOMS: atom_id res chain seq x y z
N MET A 1 -5.02 -15.92 -51.97
CA MET A 1 -3.99 -16.87 -51.49
C MET A 1 -4.16 -18.17 -52.26
N SER A 2 -3.17 -18.61 -53.02
CA SER A 2 -3.19 -19.92 -53.68
C SER A 2 -2.09 -20.79 -53.09
N THR A 3 -2.50 -21.75 -52.29
CA THR A 3 -1.74 -22.93 -51.90
C THR A 3 -1.57 -23.83 -53.12
N LEU A 4 -0.51 -23.64 -53.89
CA LEU A 4 -0.08 -24.61 -54.90
C LEU A 4 1.43 -24.83 -54.75
N SER A 5 1.77 -25.97 -54.16
CA SER A 5 3.10 -26.44 -53.77
C SER A 5 3.82 -27.18 -54.91
N GLU A 6 3.79 -26.65 -56.13
CA GLU A 6 4.58 -27.19 -57.25
C GLU A 6 5.46 -26.09 -57.86
N PRO A 7 6.78 -26.32 -58.03
CA PRO A 7 7.66 -25.36 -58.66
C PRO A 7 7.27 -25.19 -60.14
N ARG A 8 6.68 -24.03 -60.47
CA ARG A 8 6.35 -23.65 -61.84
C ARG A 8 7.62 -23.30 -62.61
N ARG A 9 7.58 -23.47 -63.95
CA ARG A 9 8.61 -22.94 -64.85
C ARG A 9 8.27 -21.49 -65.22
N PRO A 10 9.26 -20.59 -65.36
CA PRO A 10 9.00 -19.25 -65.91
C PRO A 10 8.35 -19.38 -67.30
N ARG A 11 7.22 -18.70 -67.50
CA ARG A 11 6.51 -18.66 -68.79
C ARG A 11 6.99 -17.50 -69.66
N LEU A 12 7.56 -16.47 -69.04
CA LEU A 12 8.15 -15.33 -69.70
C LEU A 12 9.63 -15.57 -69.96
N SER A 13 10.03 -15.58 -71.23
CA SER A 13 11.44 -15.57 -71.61
C SER A 13 12.11 -14.30 -71.06
N PRO A 14 13.38 -14.36 -70.64
CA PRO A 14 14.11 -13.20 -70.10
C PRO A 14 13.99 -11.95 -70.99
N GLN A 15 14.12 -12.13 -72.31
CA GLN A 15 14.06 -11.02 -73.29
C GLN A 15 12.69 -10.33 -73.35
N ASN A 16 11.62 -11.05 -73.03
CA ASN A 16 10.25 -10.55 -73.09
C ASN A 16 9.76 -9.91 -71.79
N ARG A 17 10.58 -9.89 -70.73
CA ARG A 17 10.19 -9.27 -69.46
C ARG A 17 10.18 -7.75 -69.59
N LYS A 18 8.97 -7.19 -69.56
CA LYS A 18 8.68 -5.76 -69.64
C LYS A 18 7.89 -5.33 -68.41
N LEU A 19 7.81 -4.03 -68.18
CA LEU A 19 7.17 -3.44 -67.01
C LEU A 19 5.69 -3.82 -66.86
N ARG A 20 4.95 -3.98 -67.97
CA ARG A 20 3.57 -4.51 -67.95
C ARG A 20 3.42 -5.88 -67.28
N HIS A 21 4.48 -6.68 -67.24
CA HIS A 21 4.47 -7.98 -66.59
C HIS A 21 4.79 -7.90 -65.10
N LEU A 22 5.31 -6.77 -64.59
CA LEU A 22 5.58 -6.58 -63.16
C LEU A 22 4.27 -6.24 -62.45
N LYS A 23 3.82 -7.12 -61.55
CA LYS A 23 2.58 -6.94 -60.79
C LYS A 23 2.81 -6.56 -59.33
N GLY A 24 4.00 -6.77 -58.79
CA GLY A 24 4.29 -6.43 -57.40
C GLY A 24 5.76 -6.48 -57.04
N LEU A 25 6.10 -5.87 -55.90
CA LEU A 25 7.44 -5.85 -55.34
C LEU A 25 7.39 -6.19 -53.85
N SER A 26 8.45 -6.79 -53.32
CA SER A 26 8.58 -7.08 -51.88
C SER A 26 10.02 -6.86 -51.44
N LEU A 27 10.20 -6.38 -50.21
CA LEU A 27 11.51 -6.12 -49.60
C LEU A 27 11.72 -7.08 -48.42
N ARG A 28 12.88 -7.73 -48.33
CA ARG A 28 13.22 -8.63 -47.23
C ARG A 28 14.46 -8.17 -46.48
N ASN A 29 14.49 -8.48 -45.19
CA ASN A 29 15.63 -8.26 -44.31
C ASN A 29 16.11 -6.80 -44.30
N LEU A 30 15.21 -5.87 -43.93
CA LEU A 30 15.52 -4.45 -43.80
C LEU A 30 16.77 -4.24 -42.93
N SER A 31 17.72 -3.46 -43.44
CA SER A 31 18.95 -3.09 -42.73
C SER A 31 19.33 -1.65 -43.04
N PHE A 32 19.54 -0.87 -41.99
CA PHE A 32 19.99 0.52 -42.07
C PHE A 32 21.52 0.68 -42.05
N ALA A 33 22.27 -0.43 -42.17
CA ALA A 33 23.73 -0.37 -42.21
C ALA A 33 24.19 0.39 -43.47
N PRO A 34 25.19 1.29 -43.36
CA PRO A 34 25.70 1.99 -44.52
C PRO A 34 26.25 0.98 -45.53
N VAL A 35 25.78 1.08 -46.77
CA VAL A 35 26.15 0.18 -47.86
C VAL A 35 27.61 0.43 -48.22
N GLN A 36 28.55 -0.29 -47.57
CA GLN A 36 29.90 -0.43 -48.11
C GLN A 36 29.77 -1.21 -49.42
N LEU A 37 30.21 -0.60 -50.53
CA LEU A 37 30.34 -1.20 -51.86
C LEU A 37 30.96 -2.60 -51.75
N ARG A 38 30.11 -3.64 -51.71
CA ARG A 38 30.56 -5.03 -51.81
C ARG A 38 30.61 -5.40 -53.28
N THR A 39 31.80 -5.34 -53.86
CA THR A 39 32.09 -5.93 -55.16
C THR A 39 31.90 -7.45 -55.10
N ALA A 40 31.42 -8.03 -56.20
CA ALA A 40 30.84 -9.38 -56.29
C ALA A 40 31.82 -10.56 -56.02
N ASP A 41 33.10 -10.31 -55.76
CA ASP A 41 34.12 -11.37 -55.58
C ASP A 41 34.36 -11.79 -54.12
N ASP A 42 33.85 -11.05 -53.12
CA ASP A 42 34.10 -11.38 -51.70
C ASP A 42 33.08 -12.36 -51.06
N ALA A 43 32.08 -12.82 -51.82
CA ALA A 43 31.09 -13.78 -51.33
C ALA A 43 31.66 -15.21 -51.15
N ALA A 44 32.84 -15.50 -51.70
CA ALA A 44 33.49 -16.80 -51.61
C ALA A 44 34.44 -16.96 -50.40
N LEU A 45 34.78 -15.89 -49.68
CA LEU A 45 35.80 -15.94 -48.60
C LEU A 45 35.24 -15.88 -47.17
N SER A 46 33.92 -15.79 -46.98
CA SER A 46 33.32 -15.81 -45.62
C SER A 46 33.04 -17.21 -45.06
N ARG A 47 33.45 -18.27 -45.78
CA ARG A 47 33.59 -19.62 -45.24
C ARG A 47 35.08 -19.84 -44.94
N HIS A 48 35.43 -19.79 -43.65
CA HIS A 48 36.78 -19.84 -43.08
C HIS A 48 37.61 -18.56 -43.18
N ARG A 49 37.66 -17.82 -42.07
CA ARG A 49 38.92 -17.42 -41.42
C ARG A 49 38.64 -16.79 -40.06
N SER A 50 38.96 -17.56 -39.02
CA SER A 50 39.43 -17.01 -37.75
C SER A 50 40.85 -16.46 -37.95
N SER A 51 41.22 -15.48 -37.11
CA SER A 51 42.51 -14.80 -37.02
C SER A 51 42.74 -13.64 -38.01
N SER A 52 42.62 -12.42 -37.50
CA SER A 52 43.74 -11.47 -37.39
C SER A 52 43.19 -10.12 -36.86
N LYS A 53 43.37 -9.89 -35.55
CA LYS A 53 43.62 -8.54 -35.06
C LYS A 53 45.11 -8.29 -35.28
N LEU A 54 45.48 -7.26 -36.03
CA LEU A 54 46.39 -6.18 -35.57
C LEU A 54 46.65 -5.19 -36.70
N MET A 55 46.37 -3.91 -36.45
CA MET A 55 47.19 -2.74 -36.82
C MET A 55 46.49 -1.49 -36.28
N GLN A 56 46.70 -1.20 -34.99
CA GLN A 56 47.06 0.15 -34.54
C GLN A 56 47.55 0.09 -33.09
N ALA A 57 48.78 0.56 -32.88
CA ALA A 57 49.38 0.85 -31.58
C ALA A 57 48.56 1.92 -30.84
N GLY A 58 48.52 2.01 -29.51
CA GLY A 58 49.15 1.23 -28.46
C GLY A 58 48.68 1.71 -27.08
N GLN A 59 48.81 0.86 -26.06
CA GLN A 59 49.24 1.16 -24.68
C GLN A 59 49.13 -0.11 -23.83
N LEU A 60 50.05 -0.23 -22.88
CA LEU A 60 50.62 -1.45 -22.30
C LEU A 60 49.88 -2.02 -21.07
N HIS A 61 50.28 -3.27 -20.75
CA HIS A 61 50.18 -4.04 -19.50
C HIS A 61 48.88 -4.83 -19.21
N GLY A 62 48.89 -6.10 -18.76
CA GLY A 62 49.99 -7.04 -18.51
C GLY A 62 49.50 -8.44 -18.06
N SER A 63 50.13 -9.47 -18.64
CA SER A 63 50.62 -10.74 -18.04
C SER A 63 49.71 -11.84 -17.43
N ARG A 64 50.14 -13.09 -17.75
CA ARG A 64 49.97 -14.42 -17.11
C ARG A 64 48.65 -15.17 -17.37
N SER A 65 48.61 -16.46 -17.71
CA SER A 65 49.58 -17.55 -17.90
C SER A 65 48.85 -18.68 -18.69
N SER A 66 49.40 -19.23 -19.77
CA SER A 66 50.04 -20.57 -19.89
C SER A 66 49.26 -21.75 -19.29
N ASP A 67 48.85 -22.73 -20.12
CA ASP A 67 49.63 -23.97 -20.31
C ASP A 67 48.87 -25.09 -21.09
N ASN A 68 49.56 -25.58 -22.13
CA ASN A 68 49.67 -26.96 -22.66
C ASN A 68 48.45 -27.73 -23.21
N LEU A 69 48.43 -28.07 -24.52
CA LEU A 69 49.12 -29.21 -25.20
C LEU A 69 48.51 -30.55 -24.76
N ARG A 70 48.06 -31.50 -25.59
CA ARG A 70 48.56 -32.02 -26.88
C ARG A 70 47.66 -33.19 -27.36
N GLN A 71 47.57 -33.36 -28.70
CA GLN A 71 47.73 -34.60 -29.52
C GLN A 71 46.92 -35.88 -29.19
N ASP A 72 46.66 -36.85 -30.06
CA ASP A 72 46.73 -37.11 -31.52
C ASP A 72 46.01 -38.48 -31.67
N ALA A 73 45.09 -38.66 -32.62
CA ALA A 73 45.24 -39.51 -33.81
C ALA A 73 44.80 -41.00 -33.71
N ARG A 74 43.86 -41.37 -34.62
CA ARG A 74 43.73 -42.63 -35.42
C ARG A 74 43.52 -43.97 -34.67
N ALA A 75 42.74 -44.97 -35.09
CA ALA A 75 41.92 -45.32 -36.26
C ALA A 75 40.95 -46.45 -35.81
N ALA A 76 39.65 -46.40 -36.14
CA ALA A 76 38.97 -47.22 -37.16
C ALA A 76 38.24 -48.49 -36.65
N VAL A 77 37.06 -48.70 -37.27
CA VAL A 77 36.31 -49.93 -37.53
C VAL A 77 35.01 -50.19 -36.74
N ALA A 78 33.93 -49.99 -37.50
CA ALA A 78 32.66 -50.73 -37.61
C ALA A 78 31.55 -50.64 -36.54
N ASP A 79 30.39 -50.33 -37.11
CA ASP A 79 29.05 -50.84 -36.82
C ASP A 79 28.19 -50.22 -35.70
N ASN A 80 27.32 -49.32 -36.19
CA ASN A 80 25.87 -49.45 -36.18
C ASN A 80 25.09 -49.37 -34.85
N ILE A 81 24.12 -48.44 -34.88
CA ILE A 81 22.94 -48.30 -34.04
C ILE A 81 23.17 -47.60 -32.69
N ALA A 82 23.11 -46.27 -32.72
CA ALA A 82 22.56 -45.49 -31.61
C ALA A 82 21.99 -44.15 -32.09
N ARG A 83 20.72 -43.93 -31.77
CA ARG A 83 19.99 -42.66 -31.86
C ARG A 83 20.86 -41.50 -31.34
N SER A 84 21.13 -40.50 -32.17
CA SER A 84 21.79 -39.26 -31.74
C SER A 84 20.85 -38.07 -31.84
N GLN A 85 20.77 -37.37 -30.72
CA GLN A 85 19.92 -36.24 -30.40
C GLN A 85 20.21 -35.02 -31.30
N PRO A 86 19.23 -34.11 -31.49
CA PRO A 86 19.41 -32.92 -32.33
C PRO A 86 20.48 -31.99 -31.76
N PRO A 87 21.23 -31.27 -32.62
CA PRO A 87 22.36 -30.45 -32.22
C PRO A 87 21.93 -29.34 -31.25
N ARG A 88 22.60 -29.31 -30.09
CA ARG A 88 22.45 -28.30 -29.05
C ARG A 88 22.64 -26.90 -29.65
N ARG A 89 21.54 -26.14 -29.64
CA ARG A 89 21.49 -24.71 -29.92
C ARG A 89 22.51 -23.97 -29.04
N THR A 90 23.47 -23.31 -29.66
CA THR A 90 24.40 -22.37 -29.04
C THR A 90 23.68 -21.07 -28.71
N SER A 91 22.91 -21.07 -27.61
CA SER A 91 22.35 -19.86 -27.01
C SER A 91 23.06 -19.55 -25.70
N LEU A 92 24.36 -19.25 -25.74
CA LEU A 92 25.14 -18.97 -24.52
C LEU A 92 26.12 -17.82 -24.73
N SER A 93 25.60 -16.59 -24.67
CA SER A 93 26.41 -15.41 -24.36
C SER A 93 25.59 -14.31 -23.65
N SER A 94 24.68 -14.70 -22.77
CA SER A 94 23.91 -13.72 -21.95
C SER A 94 23.62 -14.20 -20.53
N LEU A 95 24.41 -15.12 -19.99
CA LEU A 95 24.16 -15.71 -18.66
C LEU A 95 24.47 -14.80 -17.47
N SER A 96 25.03 -13.60 -17.67
CA SER A 96 25.36 -12.67 -16.58
C SER A 96 24.48 -11.40 -16.52
N THR A 97 23.42 -11.30 -17.33
CA THR A 97 22.60 -10.08 -17.43
C THR A 97 21.16 -10.33 -17.00
N SER A 98 20.57 -9.42 -16.19
CA SER A 98 19.22 -9.58 -15.65
C SER A 98 18.16 -9.71 -16.77
N PRO A 99 17.07 -10.46 -16.57
CA PRO A 99 16.02 -10.65 -17.59
C PRO A 99 15.45 -9.33 -18.12
N ALA A 100 15.30 -8.34 -17.25
CA ALA A 100 14.83 -7.00 -17.60
C ALA A 100 15.82 -6.24 -18.51
N GLN A 101 17.11 -6.33 -18.24
CA GLN A 101 18.15 -5.74 -19.10
C GLN A 101 18.24 -6.45 -20.45
N ARG A 102 18.08 -7.78 -20.47
CA ARG A 102 18.02 -8.56 -21.73
C ARG A 102 16.82 -8.15 -22.59
N GLN A 103 15.65 -7.98 -21.97
CA GLN A 103 14.46 -7.52 -22.67
C GLN A 103 14.61 -6.08 -23.18
N ARG A 104 15.21 -5.18 -22.40
CA ARG A 104 15.52 -3.80 -22.84
C ARG A 104 16.50 -3.80 -24.02
N ARG A 105 17.55 -4.61 -23.96
CA ARG A 105 18.53 -4.75 -25.06
C ARG A 105 17.92 -5.36 -26.31
N LEU A 106 17.04 -6.36 -26.17
CA LEU A 106 16.28 -6.92 -27.29
C LEU A 106 15.32 -5.89 -27.90
N LYS A 107 14.59 -5.13 -27.09
CA LYS A 107 13.73 -4.04 -27.57
C LYS A 107 14.55 -2.99 -28.32
N GLN A 108 15.71 -2.61 -27.79
CA GLN A 108 16.61 -1.66 -28.45
C GLN A 108 17.10 -2.18 -29.81
N LEU A 109 17.51 -3.44 -29.91
CA LEU A 109 17.90 -4.06 -31.19
C LEU A 109 16.73 -4.22 -32.17
N LEU A 110 15.52 -4.45 -31.66
CA LEU A 110 14.30 -4.52 -32.47
C LEU A 110 13.94 -3.14 -33.03
N ASP A 111 14.03 -2.09 -32.22
CA ASP A 111 13.80 -0.70 -32.65
C ASP A 111 14.88 -0.22 -33.65
N GLU A 112 16.08 -0.80 -33.59
CA GLU A 112 17.16 -0.54 -34.55
C GLU A 112 16.94 -1.23 -35.90
N THR A 113 16.19 -2.33 -35.95
CA THR A 113 15.99 -3.16 -37.16
C THR A 113 14.63 -2.98 -37.82
N LEU A 114 13.62 -2.51 -37.10
CA LEU A 114 12.27 -2.24 -37.62
C LEU A 114 12.13 -0.78 -38.08
N GLY A 115 11.42 -0.59 -39.19
CA GLY A 115 11.08 0.74 -39.68
C GLY A 115 9.86 0.74 -40.58
N ASP A 116 9.54 1.91 -41.10
CA ASP A 116 8.49 2.13 -42.09
C ASP A 116 9.13 2.31 -43.47
N VAL A 117 8.53 1.74 -44.51
CA VAL A 117 9.11 1.72 -45.86
C VAL A 117 8.05 1.97 -46.93
N PHE A 118 8.40 2.74 -47.95
CA PHE A 118 7.70 2.79 -49.24
C PHE A 118 8.72 2.82 -50.38
N PHE A 119 8.28 2.51 -51.60
CA PHE A 119 9.14 2.60 -52.79
C PHE A 119 8.46 3.37 -53.91
N SER A 120 9.29 3.81 -54.86
CA SER A 120 8.85 4.45 -56.10
C SER A 120 9.55 3.82 -57.30
N LEU A 121 8.82 3.70 -58.41
CA LEU A 121 9.30 3.17 -59.68
C LEU A 121 9.52 4.32 -60.67
N HIS A 122 10.69 4.36 -61.27
CA HIS A 122 11.10 5.37 -62.23
C HIS A 122 11.50 4.70 -63.55
N VAL A 123 11.11 5.30 -64.67
CA VAL A 123 11.45 4.83 -66.02
C VAL A 123 12.20 5.96 -66.72
N ALA A 124 13.23 5.61 -67.49
CA ALA A 124 14.01 6.60 -68.23
C ALA A 124 13.11 7.42 -69.18
N GLY A 125 13.22 8.75 -69.13
CA GLY A 125 12.44 9.68 -69.96
C GLY A 125 11.13 10.18 -69.34
N VAL A 126 10.82 9.82 -68.08
CA VAL A 126 9.72 10.40 -67.30
C VAL A 126 10.29 10.96 -66.01
N ASP A 127 10.10 12.26 -65.76
CA ASP A 127 10.66 12.94 -64.59
C ASP A 127 9.90 12.59 -63.29
N GLU A 128 8.62 12.23 -63.40
CA GLU A 128 7.79 11.79 -62.28
C GLU A 128 7.82 10.27 -62.08
N PRO A 129 7.68 9.77 -60.85
CA PRO A 129 7.57 8.34 -60.58
C PRO A 129 6.33 7.76 -61.27
N VAL A 130 6.52 6.68 -62.03
CA VAL A 130 5.45 5.95 -62.72
C VAL A 130 4.48 5.31 -61.71
N TYR A 131 5.01 4.92 -60.56
CA TYR A 131 4.24 4.34 -59.46
C TYR A 131 4.91 4.63 -58.13
N VAL A 132 4.09 4.95 -57.12
CA VAL A 132 4.49 5.10 -55.72
C VAL A 132 3.66 4.12 -54.90
N SER A 133 4.32 3.32 -54.06
CA SER A 133 3.63 2.33 -53.23
C SER A 133 2.97 2.97 -52.01
N GLU A 134 2.08 2.21 -51.38
CA GLU A 134 1.64 2.47 -50.01
C GLU A 134 2.83 2.46 -49.02
N VAL A 135 2.70 3.18 -47.92
CA VAL A 135 3.64 3.13 -46.78
C VAL A 135 3.30 1.92 -45.92
N ARG A 136 4.30 1.06 -45.67
CA ARG A 136 4.15 -0.10 -44.79
C ARG A 136 4.98 0.10 -43.53
N GLU A 137 4.34 -0.06 -42.38
CA GLU A 137 4.92 0.33 -41.10
C GLU A 137 5.48 -0.86 -40.29
N ARG A 138 6.47 -0.58 -39.44
CA ARG A 138 6.98 -1.43 -38.35
C ARG A 138 7.32 -2.88 -38.72
N SER A 139 8.03 -3.09 -39.83
CA SER A 139 8.46 -4.43 -40.23
C SER A 139 9.93 -4.45 -40.67
N ALA A 140 10.52 -5.65 -40.72
CA ALA A 140 11.77 -5.90 -41.42
C ALA A 140 11.56 -6.61 -42.77
N ASN A 141 10.33 -7.05 -43.06
CA ASN A 141 9.94 -7.74 -44.27
C ASN A 141 8.62 -7.17 -44.80
N PHE A 142 8.60 -6.66 -46.02
CA PHE A 142 7.48 -5.92 -46.58
C PHE A 142 6.93 -6.60 -47.83
N ASN A 143 5.61 -6.80 -47.84
CA ASN A 143 4.84 -7.14 -49.03
C ASN A 143 3.93 -5.95 -49.34
N PHE A 144 4.12 -5.33 -50.50
CA PHE A 144 3.33 -4.20 -50.97
C PHE A 144 2.13 -4.69 -51.80
N GLN A 145 1.10 -3.85 -51.92
CA GLN A 145 -0.05 -4.12 -52.78
C GLN A 145 0.36 -4.35 -54.24
N PHE A 146 -0.33 -5.29 -54.91
CA PHE A 146 -0.15 -5.54 -56.33
C PHE A 146 -0.72 -4.40 -57.17
N PHE A 147 -0.08 -4.10 -58.29
CA PHE A 147 -0.44 -3.03 -59.21
C PHE A 147 -0.38 -3.51 -60.66
N ASP A 148 -1.01 -2.77 -61.57
CA ASP A 148 -0.97 -3.05 -63.00
C ASP A 148 -0.49 -1.82 -63.79
N LEU A 149 0.55 -2.01 -64.60
CA LEU A 149 1.12 -0.98 -65.47
C LEU A 149 0.88 -1.26 -66.95
N ALA A 150 0.06 -2.26 -67.30
CA ALA A 150 -0.22 -2.62 -68.68
C ALA A 150 -0.94 -1.52 -69.46
N ALA A 151 -1.87 -0.81 -68.81
CA ALA A 151 -2.68 0.27 -69.40
C ALA A 151 -1.98 1.63 -69.47
N ARG A 152 -0.73 1.74 -68.98
CA ARG A 152 0.06 2.98 -69.11
C ARG A 152 0.62 3.13 -70.53
N GLY A 153 1.05 4.34 -70.87
CA GLY A 153 1.61 4.67 -72.19
C GLY A 153 2.65 3.66 -72.67
N ALA A 154 2.74 3.46 -73.99
CA ALA A 154 3.55 2.41 -74.60
C ALA A 154 5.05 2.47 -74.20
N SER A 155 5.58 3.66 -73.93
CA SER A 155 6.95 3.89 -73.44
C SER A 155 7.20 3.26 -72.06
N VAL A 156 6.23 3.37 -71.16
CA VAL A 156 6.28 2.82 -69.79
C VAL A 156 6.01 1.31 -69.81
N SER A 157 4.91 0.89 -70.43
CA SER A 157 4.45 -0.50 -70.47
C SER A 157 5.49 -1.46 -71.10
N ARG A 158 6.24 -0.98 -72.10
CA ARG A 158 7.28 -1.76 -72.82
C ARG A 158 8.70 -1.59 -72.27
N ALA A 159 8.91 -0.77 -71.24
CA ALA A 159 10.23 -0.61 -70.61
C ALA A 159 10.70 -1.92 -69.97
N CYS A 160 12.01 -2.17 -69.98
CA CYS A 160 12.63 -3.34 -69.32
C CYS A 160 13.67 -2.96 -68.27
N ARG A 161 14.12 -1.70 -68.27
CA ARG A 161 15.02 -1.13 -67.27
C ARG A 161 14.24 -0.13 -66.45
N ILE A 162 14.29 -0.26 -65.14
CA ILE A 162 13.61 0.61 -64.18
C ILE A 162 14.57 0.98 -63.05
N VAL A 163 14.35 2.14 -62.45
CA VAL A 163 15.06 2.54 -61.23
C VAL A 163 14.07 2.44 -60.08
N ILE A 164 14.47 1.71 -59.05
CA ILE A 164 13.69 1.51 -57.83
C ILE A 164 14.37 2.29 -56.72
N ARG A 165 13.61 3.22 -56.14
CA ARG A 165 14.03 4.01 -54.99
C ARG A 165 13.23 3.58 -53.77
N VAL A 166 13.92 3.11 -52.74
CA VAL A 166 13.30 2.71 -51.47
C VAL A 166 13.61 3.75 -50.42
N TRP A 167 12.56 4.22 -49.75
CA TRP A 167 12.63 5.19 -48.67
C TRP A 167 12.24 4.51 -47.37
N ALA A 168 13.04 4.71 -46.33
CA ALA A 168 12.81 4.08 -45.04
C ALA A 168 12.88 5.11 -43.90
N ARG A 169 12.04 4.93 -42.89
CA ARG A 169 12.03 5.74 -41.66
C ARG A 169 12.23 4.81 -40.47
N GLN A 170 13.27 5.07 -39.68
CA GLN A 170 13.52 4.34 -38.44
C GLN A 170 12.56 4.83 -37.35
N LEU A 171 12.09 3.94 -36.47
CA LEU A 171 11.11 4.25 -35.41
C LEU A 171 11.50 5.42 -34.48
N LYS A 172 12.81 5.66 -34.30
CA LYS A 172 13.34 6.74 -33.44
C LYS A 172 13.60 8.05 -34.17
N GLN A 173 13.58 8.06 -35.50
CA GLN A 173 13.85 9.24 -36.32
C GLN A 173 12.55 9.77 -36.94
N ALA A 174 12.33 11.08 -36.87
CA ALA A 174 11.13 11.70 -37.43
C ALA A 174 11.17 11.80 -38.98
N ASN A 175 12.36 11.80 -39.56
CA ASN A 175 12.58 12.08 -40.98
C ASN A 175 12.72 10.80 -41.81
N TRP A 176 12.27 10.85 -43.06
CA TRP A 176 12.51 9.79 -44.04
C TRP A 176 13.96 9.81 -44.51
N THR A 177 14.58 8.63 -44.59
CA THR A 177 15.93 8.44 -45.09
C THR A 177 15.90 7.65 -46.40
N PHE A 178 16.82 7.98 -47.30
CA PHE A 178 17.00 7.23 -48.54
C PHE A 178 17.74 5.93 -48.23
N LEU A 179 17.11 4.77 -48.50
CA LEU A 179 17.68 3.47 -48.13
C LEU A 179 18.57 2.92 -49.24
N LEU A 180 18.03 2.82 -50.45
CA LEU A 180 18.75 2.29 -51.62
C LEU A 180 18.16 2.80 -52.93
N GLU A 181 19.03 2.95 -53.93
CA GLU A 181 18.69 3.10 -55.34
C GLU A 181 19.19 1.85 -56.06
N GLU A 182 18.30 1.11 -56.74
CA GLU A 182 18.72 0.03 -57.62
C GLU A 182 18.18 0.23 -59.04
N LEU A 183 19.10 0.21 -60.00
CA LEU A 183 18.78 0.12 -61.42
C LEU A 183 18.60 -1.36 -61.78
N VAL A 184 17.36 -1.71 -62.10
CA VAL A 184 16.93 -3.09 -62.32
C VAL A 184 16.62 -3.30 -63.79
N ASP A 185 17.33 -4.24 -64.41
CA ASP A 185 16.93 -4.81 -65.70
C ASP A 185 16.08 -6.06 -65.46
N LEU A 186 14.79 -5.99 -65.82
CA LEU A 186 13.85 -7.10 -65.65
C LEU A 186 14.29 -8.37 -66.40
N ARG A 187 15.15 -8.23 -67.42
CA ARG A 187 15.67 -9.35 -68.21
C ARG A 187 16.69 -10.18 -67.45
N GLU A 188 17.39 -9.59 -66.48
CA GLU A 188 18.45 -10.24 -65.71
C GLU A 188 17.94 -10.97 -64.46
N LEU A 189 16.65 -10.81 -64.16
CA LEU A 189 16.00 -11.44 -63.02
C LEU A 189 16.06 -12.97 -63.08
N ARG A 190 16.29 -13.63 -61.94
CA ARG A 190 16.33 -15.10 -61.85
C ARG A 190 15.08 -15.64 -61.18
N PHE A 191 14.50 -16.70 -61.75
CA PHE A 191 13.26 -17.28 -61.25
C PHE A 191 13.52 -18.08 -59.97
N ILE A 192 12.87 -17.68 -58.87
CA ILE A 192 13.04 -18.34 -57.57
C ILE A 192 11.85 -19.24 -57.19
N GLY A 193 10.67 -19.01 -57.79
CA GLY A 193 9.46 -19.82 -57.61
C GLY A 193 8.78 -19.64 -56.25
N THR A 194 9.49 -19.90 -55.15
CA THR A 194 8.95 -19.84 -53.77
C THR A 194 9.80 -18.96 -52.86
N LEU A 195 9.11 -18.28 -51.94
CA LEU A 195 9.74 -17.42 -50.93
C LEU A 195 10.26 -18.17 -49.69
N LEU A 196 9.86 -19.44 -49.54
CA LEU A 196 10.13 -20.29 -48.37
C LEU A 196 11.54 -20.93 -48.45
N ASP A 197 12.13 -21.26 -47.29
CA ASP A 197 13.45 -21.90 -47.13
C ASP A 197 14.65 -21.16 -47.75
N ARG A 198 14.65 -19.83 -47.68
CA ARG A 198 15.76 -18.99 -48.20
C ARG A 198 16.22 -17.96 -47.17
N ARG A 199 17.53 -17.69 -47.13
CA ARG A 199 18.13 -16.60 -46.34
C ARG A 199 18.39 -15.41 -47.26
N TYR A 200 17.67 -14.32 -47.04
CA TYR A 200 17.77 -13.12 -47.88
C TYR A 200 18.93 -12.21 -47.41
N PRO A 201 19.72 -11.65 -48.34
CA PRO A 201 20.69 -10.61 -48.00
C PRO A 201 19.98 -9.36 -47.44
N PRO A 202 20.70 -8.44 -46.78
CA PRO A 202 20.11 -7.20 -46.29
C PRO A 202 19.50 -6.41 -47.45
N ASN A 203 18.29 -5.88 -47.25
CA ASN A 203 17.53 -5.10 -48.23
C ASN A 203 17.25 -5.81 -49.57
N ALA A 204 17.06 -7.12 -49.56
CA ALA A 204 16.79 -7.91 -50.76
C ALA A 204 15.45 -7.54 -51.43
N LEU A 205 15.50 -7.19 -52.72
CA LEU A 205 14.32 -6.92 -53.55
C LEU A 205 13.82 -8.18 -54.25
N ILE A 206 12.49 -8.38 -54.18
CA ILE A 206 11.79 -9.51 -54.79
C ILE A 206 10.71 -8.99 -55.72
N PHE A 207 10.68 -9.56 -56.93
CA PHE A 207 9.82 -9.13 -58.02
C PHE A 207 8.75 -10.17 -58.29
N HIS A 208 7.49 -9.74 -58.28
CA HIS A 208 6.36 -10.58 -58.64
C HIS A 208 5.93 -10.21 -60.06
N LEU A 209 6.26 -11.07 -61.02
CA LEU A 209 5.80 -10.96 -62.40
C LEU A 209 4.53 -11.80 -62.58
N GLU A 210 3.81 -11.57 -63.68
CA GLU A 210 2.59 -12.32 -64.05
C GLU A 210 2.75 -13.85 -64.01
N ASP A 211 3.97 -14.35 -64.29
CA ASP A 211 4.27 -15.78 -64.34
C ASP A 211 4.93 -16.34 -63.08
N GLY A 212 5.39 -15.50 -62.15
CA GLY A 212 5.90 -15.94 -60.85
C GLY A 212 6.89 -14.99 -60.18
N VAL A 213 7.69 -15.55 -59.25
CA VAL A 213 8.54 -14.77 -58.34
C VAL A 213 10.01 -14.82 -58.77
N TYR A 214 10.66 -13.65 -58.76
CA TYR A 214 12.02 -13.45 -59.23
C TYR A 214 12.87 -12.62 -58.25
N SER A 215 14.20 -12.78 -58.30
CA SER A 215 15.19 -12.01 -57.52
C SER A 215 16.57 -12.05 -58.20
N PHE A 216 17.46 -11.12 -57.85
CA PHE A 216 18.87 -11.12 -58.27
C PHE A 216 19.76 -12.02 -57.40
N ASP A 217 19.39 -12.19 -56.13
CA ASP A 217 20.27 -12.74 -55.09
C ASP A 217 20.42 -14.26 -55.11
N PHE A 218 19.63 -14.96 -55.92
CA PHE A 218 19.54 -16.41 -55.90
C PHE A 218 19.68 -17.02 -57.31
N PRO A 219 20.22 -18.25 -57.42
CA PRO A 219 20.22 -18.98 -58.69
C PRO A 219 18.81 -19.42 -59.09
N THR A 220 18.60 -19.58 -60.41
CA THR A 220 17.33 -20.03 -60.99
C THR A 220 16.98 -21.45 -60.52
N ARG A 221 15.74 -21.66 -60.04
CA ARG A 221 15.22 -22.97 -59.64
C ARG A 221 14.02 -23.34 -60.51
N GLU A 222 14.25 -24.13 -61.56
CA GLU A 222 13.19 -24.67 -62.44
C GLU A 222 12.87 -26.13 -62.09
N ALA A 223 11.61 -26.53 -62.23
CA ALA A 223 11.22 -27.94 -62.17
C ALA A 223 11.43 -28.62 -63.54
N PRO A 224 11.73 -29.93 -63.58
CA PRO A 224 11.80 -30.67 -64.84
C PRO A 224 10.45 -30.67 -65.57
N PRO A 225 10.45 -30.66 -66.93
CA PRO A 225 9.22 -30.61 -67.72
C PRO A 225 8.36 -31.86 -67.48
N ARG A 226 7.12 -31.65 -67.06
CA ARG A 226 6.10 -32.70 -67.04
C ARG A 226 5.48 -32.75 -68.43
N ASN A 227 5.69 -33.84 -69.16
CA ASN A 227 5.06 -34.08 -70.46
C ASN A 227 3.53 -34.06 -70.29
N ALA A 228 2.89 -32.99 -70.72
CA ALA A 228 1.45 -32.95 -70.84
C ALA A 228 1.05 -33.81 -72.05
N ALA A 229 0.07 -34.70 -71.84
CA ALA A 229 -0.51 -35.50 -72.93
C ALA A 229 -1.07 -34.56 -74.02
N PRO A 230 -0.98 -34.95 -75.32
CA PRO A 230 -1.42 -34.10 -76.42
C PRO A 230 -2.91 -33.79 -76.28
N ILE A 231 -3.25 -32.51 -76.40
CA ILE A 231 -4.63 -32.03 -76.32
C ILE A 231 -5.36 -32.53 -77.57
N ALA A 232 -6.33 -33.42 -77.38
CA ALA A 232 -7.28 -33.78 -78.42
C ALA A 232 -8.10 -32.53 -78.79
N THR A 233 -8.21 -32.26 -80.09
CA THR A 233 -9.08 -31.22 -80.64
C THR A 233 -10.49 -31.34 -80.07
N SER A 234 -11.07 -30.18 -79.78
CA SER A 234 -12.35 -29.98 -79.09
C SER A 234 -13.44 -30.92 -79.62
N SER A 235 -14.07 -31.71 -78.75
CA SER A 235 -15.22 -32.55 -79.13
C SER A 235 -16.42 -31.66 -79.50
N TYR A 236 -17.31 -32.16 -80.36
CA TYR A 236 -18.51 -31.43 -80.83
C TYR A 236 -19.33 -30.81 -79.68
N ASN A 237 -19.38 -31.49 -78.54
CA ASN A 237 -20.07 -31.00 -77.34
C ASN A 237 -19.36 -29.79 -76.70
N ALA A 238 -18.02 -29.72 -76.80
CA ALA A 238 -17.25 -28.55 -76.38
C ALA A 238 -17.44 -27.36 -77.34
N LEU A 239 -17.53 -27.61 -78.66
CA LEU A 239 -17.83 -26.56 -79.65
C LEU A 239 -19.25 -26.01 -79.51
N MET A 240 -20.24 -26.86 -79.25
CA MET A 240 -21.61 -26.41 -78.97
C MET A 240 -21.70 -25.63 -77.66
N LYS A 241 -20.96 -26.03 -76.62
CA LYS A 241 -20.85 -25.22 -75.39
C LYS A 241 -20.17 -23.89 -75.63
N LEU A 242 -19.15 -23.84 -76.50
CA LEU A 242 -18.47 -22.61 -76.87
C LEU A 242 -19.39 -21.69 -77.66
N ALA A 243 -20.12 -22.21 -78.65
CA ALA A 243 -21.11 -21.44 -79.42
C ALA A 243 -22.26 -20.92 -78.54
N ASN A 244 -22.73 -21.72 -77.57
CA ASN A 244 -23.73 -21.28 -76.60
C ASN A 244 -23.17 -20.20 -75.65
N LEU A 245 -21.89 -20.30 -75.27
CA LEU A 245 -21.21 -19.28 -74.48
C LEU A 245 -21.02 -18.00 -75.27
N GLU A 246 -20.67 -18.11 -76.55
CA GLU A 246 -20.49 -16.99 -77.47
C GLU A 246 -21.83 -16.27 -77.68
N SER A 247 -22.92 -17.01 -77.90
CA SER A 247 -24.28 -16.46 -77.92
C SER A 247 -24.67 -15.83 -76.58
N SER A 248 -24.31 -16.44 -75.44
CA SER A 248 -24.60 -15.87 -74.12
C SER A 248 -23.76 -14.62 -73.83
N ILE A 249 -22.56 -14.50 -74.40
CA ILE A 249 -21.71 -13.31 -74.30
C ILE A 249 -22.28 -12.21 -75.20
N GLU A 250 -22.72 -12.54 -76.41
CA GLU A 250 -23.40 -11.61 -77.32
C GLU A 250 -24.67 -11.03 -76.64
N ASP A 251 -25.48 -11.88 -76.01
CA ASP A 251 -26.66 -11.47 -75.25
C ASP A 251 -26.30 -10.61 -74.02
N ALA A 252 -25.20 -10.93 -73.33
CA ALA A 252 -24.71 -10.14 -72.20
C ALA A 252 -24.21 -8.75 -72.65
N ILE A 253 -23.59 -8.65 -73.81
CA ILE A 253 -23.13 -7.38 -74.40
C ILE A 253 -24.35 -6.56 -74.86
N GLN A 254 -25.34 -7.18 -75.50
CA GLN A 254 -26.56 -6.50 -75.90
C GLN A 254 -27.39 -6.02 -74.70
N THR A 255 -27.48 -6.80 -73.63
CA THR A 255 -28.12 -6.36 -72.39
C THR A 255 -27.33 -5.25 -71.70
N GLN A 256 -26.00 -5.26 -71.74
CA GLN A 256 -25.19 -4.15 -71.28
C GLN A 256 -25.46 -2.87 -72.10
N HIS A 257 -25.52 -2.95 -73.43
CA HIS A 257 -25.85 -1.81 -74.29
C HIS A 257 -27.25 -1.27 -73.98
N ARG A 258 -28.23 -2.16 -73.84
CA ARG A 258 -29.61 -1.80 -73.47
C ARG A 258 -29.68 -1.14 -72.09
N ILE A 259 -28.97 -1.66 -71.09
CA ILE A 259 -28.88 -1.04 -69.77
C ILE A 259 -28.19 0.31 -69.85
N THR A 260 -27.17 0.45 -70.71
CA THR A 260 -26.45 1.71 -70.91
C THR A 260 -27.35 2.76 -71.57
N GLU A 261 -28.16 2.36 -72.56
CA GLU A 261 -29.20 3.20 -73.16
C GLU A 261 -30.27 3.58 -72.13
N GLN A 262 -30.76 2.63 -71.34
CA GLN A 262 -31.71 2.91 -70.25
C GLN A 262 -31.13 3.85 -69.20
N ILE A 263 -29.84 3.71 -68.85
CA ILE A 263 -29.15 4.62 -67.93
C ILE A 263 -29.02 6.01 -68.58
N ASN A 264 -28.66 6.09 -69.85
CA ASN A 264 -28.57 7.36 -70.57
C ASN A 264 -29.95 8.04 -70.71
N ASP A 265 -31.02 7.28 -70.92
CA ASP A 265 -32.40 7.78 -70.95
C ASP A 265 -32.86 8.23 -69.56
N ILE A 266 -32.50 7.50 -68.50
CA ILE A 266 -32.73 7.92 -67.10
C ILE A 266 -31.93 9.19 -66.77
N LEU A 267 -30.71 9.32 -67.25
CA LEU A 267 -29.88 10.50 -67.07
C LEU A 267 -30.41 11.70 -67.87
N ALA A 268 -30.89 11.49 -69.09
CA ALA A 268 -31.50 12.52 -69.94
C ALA A 268 -32.86 12.98 -69.39
N SER A 269 -33.71 12.06 -68.95
CA SER A 269 -35.01 12.37 -68.30
C SER A 269 -34.87 13.04 -66.94
N ARG A 270 -33.70 12.91 -66.27
CA ARG A 270 -33.39 13.61 -65.00
C ARG A 270 -32.80 15.00 -65.18
N THR A 271 -32.71 15.54 -66.40
CA THR A 271 -32.27 16.92 -66.63
C THR A 271 -33.44 17.92 -66.58
N THR A 272 -34.10 18.01 -65.42
CA THR A 272 -34.74 19.21 -64.83
C THR A 272 -35.59 18.73 -63.65
N ASP A 273 -35.01 18.70 -62.44
CA ASP A 273 -35.68 18.84 -61.13
C ASP A 273 -34.60 18.89 -60.02
N ALA A 274 -33.89 20.02 -59.96
CA ALA A 274 -32.89 20.29 -58.93
C ALA A 274 -33.42 20.71 -57.52
N PRO A 275 -34.67 21.16 -57.28
CA PRO A 275 -35.06 21.64 -55.96
C PRO A 275 -35.30 20.50 -54.95
N ASP A 276 -35.89 19.36 -55.34
CA ASP A 276 -36.26 18.30 -54.39
C ASP A 276 -35.06 17.55 -53.81
N LEU A 277 -34.01 17.29 -54.59
CA LEU A 277 -32.80 16.66 -54.09
C LEU A 277 -31.97 17.62 -53.22
N ALA A 278 -31.87 18.90 -53.63
CA ALA A 278 -31.19 19.92 -52.84
C ALA A 278 -31.91 20.19 -51.50
N GLU A 279 -33.25 20.19 -51.49
CA GLU A 279 -34.04 20.34 -50.26
C GLU A 279 -33.88 19.13 -49.32
N GLN A 280 -33.82 17.91 -49.85
CA GLN A 280 -33.56 16.70 -49.07
C GLN A 280 -32.14 16.70 -48.48
N GLU A 281 -31.12 17.10 -49.24
CA GLU A 281 -29.74 17.24 -48.76
C GLU A 281 -29.63 18.33 -47.68
N VAL A 282 -30.28 19.48 -47.87
CA VAL A 282 -30.33 20.55 -46.88
C VAL A 282 -31.06 20.10 -45.61
N ALA A 283 -32.15 19.34 -45.73
CA ALA A 283 -32.87 18.79 -44.58
C ALA A 283 -32.02 17.78 -43.79
N LEU A 284 -31.26 16.94 -44.48
CA LEU A 284 -30.33 15.98 -43.89
C LEU A 284 -29.13 16.69 -43.24
N ALA A 285 -28.57 17.71 -43.88
CA ALA A 285 -27.52 18.55 -43.31
C ALA A 285 -28.00 19.29 -42.05
N LYS A 286 -29.21 19.86 -42.06
CA LYS A 286 -29.84 20.50 -40.89
C LYS A 286 -30.03 19.50 -39.74
N LYS A 287 -30.44 18.26 -40.02
CA LYS A 287 -30.53 17.18 -39.00
C LYS A 287 -29.16 16.86 -38.40
N TYR A 288 -28.10 16.74 -39.22
CA TYR A 288 -26.75 16.52 -38.70
C TYR A 288 -26.23 17.69 -37.88
N VAL A 289 -26.46 18.93 -38.32
CA VAL A 289 -26.07 20.14 -37.56
C VAL A 289 -26.81 20.18 -36.23
N ALA A 290 -28.12 19.92 -36.20
CA ALA A 290 -28.90 19.87 -34.97
C ALA A 290 -28.40 18.77 -34.02
N MET A 291 -28.06 17.59 -34.55
CA MET A 291 -27.47 16.49 -33.78
C MET A 291 -26.10 16.89 -33.20
N GLN A 292 -25.23 17.52 -33.99
CA GLN A 292 -23.92 18.00 -33.55
C GLN A 292 -24.01 19.16 -32.55
N GLN A 293 -25.00 20.03 -32.66
CA GLN A 293 -25.26 21.06 -31.66
C GLN A 293 -25.72 20.43 -30.35
N ARG A 294 -26.55 19.39 -30.39
CA ARG A 294 -26.97 18.65 -29.20
C ARG A 294 -25.81 17.95 -28.51
N THR A 295 -24.95 17.27 -29.27
CA THR A 295 -23.75 16.61 -28.70
C THR A 295 -22.78 17.63 -28.10
N ASN A 296 -22.56 18.78 -28.76
CA ASN A 296 -21.75 19.86 -28.21
C ASN A 296 -22.33 20.44 -26.92
N ARG A 297 -23.65 20.66 -26.85
CA ARG A 297 -24.30 21.14 -25.61
C ARG A 297 -24.14 20.15 -24.47
N LEU A 298 -24.28 18.85 -24.73
CA LEU A 298 -24.05 17.80 -23.73
C LEU A 298 -22.59 17.76 -23.27
N ALA A 299 -21.63 17.90 -24.20
CA ALA A 299 -20.21 17.97 -23.88
C ALA A 299 -19.86 19.21 -23.04
N GLN A 300 -20.46 20.36 -23.35
CA GLN A 300 -20.31 21.60 -22.58
C GLN A 300 -20.89 21.47 -21.17
N ALA A 301 -22.10 20.92 -21.04
CA ALA A 301 -22.71 20.66 -19.73
C ALA A 301 -21.83 19.76 -18.86
N LYS A 302 -21.31 18.65 -19.43
CA LYS A 302 -20.40 17.74 -18.73
C LYS A 302 -19.08 18.42 -18.34
N ARG A 303 -18.54 19.28 -19.20
CA ARG A 303 -17.33 20.07 -18.89
C ARG A 303 -17.59 21.02 -17.72
N ASP A 304 -18.74 21.68 -17.69
CA ASP A 304 -19.07 22.65 -16.67
C ASP A 304 -19.35 21.97 -15.31
N GLU A 305 -20.06 20.83 -15.33
CA GLU A 305 -20.22 19.93 -14.17
C GLU A 305 -18.85 19.49 -13.61
N LEU A 306 -17.95 19.01 -14.47
CA LEU A 306 -16.60 18.61 -14.04
C LEU A 306 -15.79 19.78 -13.46
N ARG A 307 -15.95 21.00 -14.02
CA ARG A 307 -15.28 22.19 -13.49
C ARG A 307 -15.84 22.61 -12.15
N GLU A 308 -17.14 22.52 -11.96
CA GLU A 308 -17.79 22.80 -10.68
C GLU A 308 -17.31 21.81 -9.62
N SER A 309 -17.30 20.51 -9.93
CA SER A 309 -16.75 19.46 -9.06
C SER A 309 -15.28 19.72 -8.70
N LEU A 310 -14.44 20.14 -9.67
CA LEU A 310 -13.05 20.50 -9.40
C LEU A 310 -12.92 21.74 -8.51
N ARG A 311 -13.78 22.75 -8.67
CA ARG A 311 -13.80 23.94 -7.81
C ARG A 311 -14.20 23.57 -6.38
N GLU A 312 -15.26 22.79 -6.21
CA GLU A 312 -15.70 22.30 -4.90
C GLU A 312 -14.62 21.49 -4.20
N ARG A 313 -13.99 20.56 -4.92
CA ARG A 313 -12.87 19.77 -4.39
C ARG A 313 -11.69 20.64 -4.00
N SER A 314 -11.34 21.63 -4.82
CA SER A 314 -10.24 22.56 -4.51
C SER A 314 -10.54 23.40 -3.28
N ALA A 315 -11.78 23.89 -3.15
CA ALA A 315 -12.23 24.63 -1.97
C ALA A 315 -12.25 23.75 -0.72
N ALA A 316 -12.66 22.48 -0.84
CA ALA A 316 -12.61 21.51 0.26
C ALA A 316 -11.17 21.21 0.70
N ILE A 317 -10.24 21.06 -0.26
CA ILE A 317 -8.81 20.88 0.03
C ILE A 317 -8.24 22.11 0.75
N ALA A 318 -8.60 23.32 0.31
CA ALA A 318 -8.14 24.56 0.94
C ALA A 318 -8.64 24.67 2.40
N ARG A 319 -9.93 24.41 2.64
CA ARG A 319 -10.50 24.36 4.01
C ARG A 319 -9.83 23.28 4.86
N GLY A 320 -9.58 22.09 4.28
CA GLY A 320 -8.88 21.02 4.97
C GLY A 320 -7.46 21.39 5.39
N ARG A 321 -6.73 22.15 4.55
CA ARG A 321 -5.39 22.66 4.90
C ARG A 321 -5.43 23.68 6.02
N GLU A 322 -6.39 24.61 6.00
CA GLU A 322 -6.55 25.61 7.08
C GLU A 322 -6.85 24.94 8.42
N VAL A 323 -7.71 23.91 8.43
CA VAL A 323 -7.98 23.13 9.64
C VAL A 323 -6.72 22.40 10.12
N GLN A 324 -5.96 21.79 9.20
CA GLN A 324 -4.71 21.10 9.55
C GLN A 324 -3.68 22.06 10.16
N GLU A 325 -3.53 23.27 9.59
CA GLU A 325 -2.61 24.27 10.10
C GLU A 325 -2.98 24.74 11.51
N LYS A 326 -4.28 24.97 11.78
CA LYS A 326 -4.78 25.27 13.13
C LYS A 326 -4.49 24.12 14.11
N VAL A 327 -4.72 22.88 13.70
CA VAL A 327 -4.39 21.70 14.54
C VAL A 327 -2.89 21.61 14.81
N ASP A 328 -2.03 21.90 13.82
CA ASP A 328 -0.58 21.87 13.98
C ASP A 328 -0.09 23.01 14.90
N GLU A 329 -0.73 24.19 14.84
CA GLU A 329 -0.52 25.29 15.79
C GLU A 329 -0.93 24.89 17.21
N ASP A 330 -2.11 24.30 17.38
CA ASP A 330 -2.58 23.82 18.68
C ASP A 330 -1.65 22.73 19.25
N ILE A 331 -1.18 21.81 18.41
CA ILE A 331 -0.20 20.79 18.82
C ILE A 331 1.10 21.45 19.28
N ARG A 332 1.60 22.47 18.56
CA ARG A 332 2.81 23.20 18.94
C ARG A 332 2.64 23.91 20.29
N ASN A 333 1.55 24.66 20.46
CA ASN A 333 1.25 25.37 21.69
C ASN A 333 1.10 24.41 22.88
N ASN A 334 0.48 23.25 22.68
CA ASN A 334 0.26 22.27 23.74
C ASN A 334 1.50 21.45 24.11
N ARG A 335 2.57 21.44 23.30
CA ARG A 335 3.80 20.71 23.63
C ARG A 335 4.51 21.32 24.84
N GLU A 336 4.57 22.64 24.91
CA GLU A 336 5.24 23.35 26.02
C GLU A 336 4.47 23.17 27.33
N THR A 337 3.15 23.28 27.29
CA THR A 337 2.29 23.02 28.46
C THR A 337 2.37 21.56 28.93
N LEU A 338 2.46 20.60 27.99
CA LEU A 338 2.69 19.20 28.31
C LEU A 338 4.07 18.97 28.94
N ALA A 339 5.12 19.61 28.43
CA ALA A 339 6.46 19.50 29.02
C ALA A 339 6.50 20.08 30.43
N ALA A 340 5.91 21.26 30.64
CA ALA A 340 5.82 21.90 31.95
C ALA A 340 5.00 21.05 32.95
N SER A 341 3.86 20.49 32.53
CA SER A 341 3.05 19.62 33.39
C SER A 341 3.75 18.31 33.76
N LYS A 342 4.51 17.70 32.84
CA LYS A 342 5.35 16.53 33.13
C LYS A 342 6.44 16.86 34.15
N GLN A 343 7.13 17.98 33.98
CA GLN A 343 8.15 18.43 34.93
C GLN A 343 7.55 18.71 36.31
N LEU A 344 6.39 19.37 36.37
CA LEU A 344 5.67 19.61 37.63
C LEU A 344 5.25 18.31 38.31
N LEU A 345 4.78 17.32 37.54
CA LEU A 345 4.42 16.00 38.06
C LEU A 345 5.65 15.32 38.68
N GLU A 346 6.79 15.32 37.99
CA GLU A 346 8.03 14.72 38.47
C GLU A 346 8.52 15.39 39.76
N GLN A 347 8.53 16.72 39.80
CA GLN A 347 8.85 17.49 41.01
C GLN A 347 7.91 17.16 42.17
N THR A 348 6.60 17.07 41.90
CA THR A 348 5.60 16.73 42.93
C THR A 348 5.79 15.30 43.45
N GLN A 349 6.10 14.35 42.57
CA GLN A 349 6.40 12.98 42.97
C GLN A 349 7.66 12.88 43.84
N GLN A 350 8.72 13.61 43.48
CA GLN A 350 9.93 13.72 44.29
C GLN A 350 9.63 14.32 45.67
N GLN A 351 8.83 15.38 45.72
CA GLN A 351 8.40 15.98 47.00
C GLN A 351 7.58 15.00 47.86
N ILE A 352 6.65 14.24 47.27
CA ILE A 352 5.88 13.22 47.99
C ILE A 352 6.80 12.12 48.53
N ARG A 353 7.74 11.62 47.72
CA ARG A 353 8.74 10.63 48.16
C ARG A 353 9.58 11.15 49.31
N GLY A 354 10.06 12.40 49.22
CA GLY A 354 10.82 13.05 50.29
C GLY A 354 10.03 13.20 51.59
N GLN A 355 8.75 13.59 51.52
CA GLN A 355 7.89 13.66 52.69
C GLN A 355 7.61 12.28 53.29
N ARG A 356 7.36 11.25 52.46
CA ARG A 356 7.21 9.87 52.95
C ARG A 356 8.46 9.38 53.65
N ARG A 357 9.65 9.64 53.10
CA ARG A 357 10.94 9.30 53.72
C ARG A 357 11.08 9.92 55.11
N ARG A 358 10.82 11.22 55.20
CA ARG A 358 10.84 11.96 56.46
C ARG A 358 9.86 11.35 57.48
N ILE A 359 8.63 11.10 57.07
CA ILE A 359 7.60 10.55 57.97
C ILE A 359 7.99 9.14 58.42
N CYS A 360 8.53 8.30 57.55
CA CYS A 360 9.02 6.98 57.92
C CYS A 360 10.20 7.05 58.90
N SER A 361 11.11 8.03 58.74
CA SER A 361 12.16 8.32 59.72
C SER A 361 11.57 8.73 61.08
N GLU A 362 10.62 9.68 61.09
CA GLU A 362 9.95 10.11 62.32
C GLU A 362 9.17 8.97 62.99
N LEU A 363 8.53 8.09 62.20
CA LEU A 363 7.84 6.91 62.73
C LEU A 363 8.83 5.89 63.32
N ALA A 364 10.02 5.73 62.73
CA ALA A 364 11.07 4.90 63.30
C ALA A 364 11.59 5.44 64.64
N ASP A 365 11.65 6.77 64.80
CA ASP A 365 12.01 7.44 66.05
C ASP A 365 10.90 7.32 67.11
N ILE A 366 9.63 7.45 66.70
CA ILE A 366 8.48 7.32 67.61
C ILE A 366 8.34 5.87 68.07
N PHE A 367 8.45 4.90 67.17
CA PHE A 367 8.31 3.47 67.39
C PHE A 367 9.64 2.71 67.17
N PRO A 368 10.67 2.94 68.00
CA PRO A 368 11.97 2.30 67.84
C PRO A 368 11.84 0.78 67.94
N ILE A 369 12.31 0.10 66.89
CA ILE A 369 12.43 -1.36 66.83
C ILE A 369 13.89 -1.74 67.04
N THR A 370 14.23 -2.14 68.27
CA THR A 370 15.60 -2.46 68.69
C THR A 370 15.77 -3.96 68.91
N PRO A 371 16.94 -4.54 68.61
CA PRO A 371 17.20 -5.94 68.91
C PRO A 371 17.23 -6.15 70.43
N ILE A 372 16.75 -7.30 70.91
CA ILE A 372 16.81 -7.64 72.33
C ILE A 372 18.25 -8.10 72.65
N PRO A 373 18.95 -7.49 73.64
CA PRO A 373 20.29 -7.93 74.03
C PRO A 373 20.29 -9.39 74.48
N ASN A 374 21.30 -10.16 74.04
CA ASN A 374 21.50 -11.59 74.36
C ASN A 374 20.35 -12.54 73.95
N ALA A 375 19.45 -12.12 73.06
CA ALA A 375 18.41 -12.96 72.49
C ALA A 375 18.84 -13.58 71.14
N PRO A 376 18.14 -14.63 70.65
CA PRO A 376 18.39 -15.19 69.33
C PRO A 376 18.31 -14.14 68.20
N PRO A 377 18.95 -14.39 67.04
CA PRO A 377 18.81 -13.53 65.87
C PRO A 377 17.34 -13.29 65.52
N LEU A 378 17.02 -12.10 65.02
CA LEU A 378 15.65 -11.67 64.67
C LEU A 378 14.68 -11.53 65.85
N SER A 379 15.17 -11.53 67.10
CA SER A 379 14.41 -11.10 68.28
C SER A 379 14.49 -9.58 68.45
N PHE A 380 13.34 -8.92 68.33
CA PHE A 380 13.22 -7.47 68.45
C PHE A 380 12.18 -7.06 69.49
N GLN A 381 12.27 -5.82 69.92
CA GLN A 381 11.31 -5.16 70.79
C GLN A 381 10.88 -3.82 70.16
N ILE A 382 9.61 -3.44 70.35
CA ILE A 382 9.06 -2.16 69.91
C ILE A 382 8.78 -1.30 71.13
N ARG A 383 9.31 -0.07 71.22
CA ARG A 383 9.16 0.80 72.42
C ARG A 383 9.59 0.11 73.74
N ASN A 384 10.62 -0.73 73.70
CA ASN A 384 11.07 -1.59 74.83
C ASN A 384 10.06 -2.67 75.26
N VAL A 385 9.07 -2.98 74.42
CA VAL A 385 8.14 -4.10 74.60
C VAL A 385 8.63 -5.28 73.74
N PRO A 386 9.09 -6.39 74.35
CA PRO A 386 9.53 -7.55 73.59
C PRO A 386 8.34 -8.19 72.87
N LEU A 387 8.48 -8.43 71.58
CA LEU A 387 7.47 -9.12 70.78
C LEU A 387 8.14 -10.31 70.08
N PRO A 388 7.73 -11.55 70.38
CA PRO A 388 8.24 -12.72 69.67
C PRO A 388 7.73 -12.68 68.22
N ASN A 389 8.40 -13.42 67.33
CA ASN A 389 7.84 -13.66 66.00
C ASN A 389 6.55 -14.50 66.12
N SER A 390 5.72 -14.60 65.08
CA SER A 390 4.37 -15.19 65.14
C SER A 390 4.34 -16.73 65.27
N THR A 391 5.11 -17.23 66.23
CA THR A 391 5.14 -18.59 66.75
C THR A 391 4.76 -18.50 68.22
N TYR A 392 3.47 -18.70 68.52
CA TYR A 392 2.99 -18.77 69.90
C TYR A 392 3.01 -20.22 70.36
N ASP A 393 4.18 -20.69 70.80
CA ASP A 393 4.34 -22.03 71.37
C ASP A 393 4.20 -22.02 72.90
N ALA A 394 4.08 -23.21 73.50
CA ALA A 394 3.96 -23.35 74.96
C ALA A 394 5.18 -22.80 75.72
N ALA A 395 6.33 -22.63 75.06
CA ALA A 395 7.51 -21.99 75.63
C ALA A 395 7.37 -20.46 75.66
N THR A 396 6.89 -19.87 74.57
CA THR A 396 6.62 -18.43 74.43
C THR A 396 5.51 -17.98 75.37
N ALA A 397 4.46 -18.79 75.52
CA ALA A 397 3.37 -18.55 76.47
C ALA A 397 3.82 -18.52 77.94
N ARG A 398 4.90 -19.24 78.29
CA ARG A 398 5.49 -19.22 79.66
C ARG A 398 6.48 -18.08 79.86
N ALA A 399 7.13 -17.62 78.80
CA ALA A 399 8.20 -16.62 78.86
C ALA A 399 7.68 -15.18 78.79
N ILE A 400 6.52 -14.95 78.16
CA ILE A 400 6.01 -13.62 77.86
C ILE A 400 4.63 -13.44 78.46
N ASN A 401 4.45 -12.34 79.20
CA ASN A 401 3.17 -11.97 79.78
C ASN A 401 2.14 -11.63 78.68
N GLU A 402 0.93 -12.16 78.79
CA GLU A 402 -0.19 -11.94 77.86
C GLU A 402 -0.50 -10.45 77.62
N ASP A 403 -0.41 -9.61 78.67
CA ASP A 403 -0.65 -8.17 78.58
C ASP A 403 0.46 -7.46 77.79
N VAL A 404 1.71 -7.94 77.92
CA VAL A 404 2.88 -7.41 77.19
C VAL A 404 2.79 -7.77 75.71
N LEU A 405 2.40 -9.01 75.41
CA LEU A 405 2.17 -9.48 74.03
C LEU A 405 1.06 -8.66 73.35
N SER A 406 -0.07 -8.48 74.05
CA SER A 406 -1.22 -7.71 73.56
C SER A 406 -0.87 -6.22 73.36
N ALA A 407 -0.06 -5.63 74.26
CA ALA A 407 0.44 -4.27 74.10
C ALA A 407 1.39 -4.14 72.91
N GLY A 408 2.32 -5.09 72.72
CA GLY A 408 3.25 -5.13 71.59
C GLY A 408 2.53 -5.22 70.24
N LEU A 409 1.53 -6.11 70.12
CA LEU A 409 0.71 -6.23 68.91
C LEU A 409 -0.16 -4.99 68.67
N GLY A 410 -0.66 -4.35 69.74
CA GLY A 410 -1.35 -3.07 69.64
C GLY A 410 -0.47 -1.95 69.07
N LEU A 411 0.79 -1.87 69.49
CA LEU A 411 1.77 -0.92 68.95
C LEU A 411 2.09 -1.20 67.48
N VAL A 412 2.25 -2.47 67.11
CA VAL A 412 2.46 -2.88 65.72
C VAL A 412 1.25 -2.50 64.86
N ALA A 413 0.02 -2.80 65.32
CA ALA A 413 -1.20 -2.43 64.60
C ALA A 413 -1.32 -0.91 64.39
N LEU A 414 -0.95 -0.12 65.39
CA LEU A 414 -0.92 1.35 65.28
C LEU A 414 0.08 1.81 64.21
N LEU A 415 1.31 1.29 64.26
CA LEU A 415 2.37 1.63 63.31
C LEU A 415 1.98 1.23 61.88
N THR A 416 1.49 0.01 61.67
CA THR A 416 1.02 -0.50 60.36
C THR A 416 -0.11 0.37 59.81
N ARG A 417 -1.07 0.78 60.66
CA ARG A 417 -2.15 1.70 60.27
C ARG A 417 -1.64 3.08 59.86
N HIS A 418 -0.65 3.64 60.57
CA HIS A 418 -0.03 4.89 60.15
C HIS A 418 0.69 4.76 58.81
N LEU A 419 1.43 3.66 58.61
CA LEU A 419 2.12 3.40 57.35
C LEU A 419 1.15 3.27 56.18
N GLN A 420 -0.01 2.63 56.36
CA GLN A 420 -1.09 2.62 55.35
C GLN A 420 -1.47 4.03 54.87
N LEU A 421 -1.68 4.97 55.80
CA LEU A 421 -2.11 6.32 55.46
C LEU A 421 -1.03 7.10 54.72
N TYR A 422 0.22 7.02 55.18
CA TYR A 422 1.33 7.81 54.62
C TYR A 422 1.92 7.22 53.34
N LEU A 423 1.99 5.90 53.23
CA LEU A 423 2.38 5.21 51.99
C LEU A 423 1.24 5.18 50.97
N SER A 424 0.03 5.56 51.39
CA SER A 424 -1.18 5.59 50.57
C SER A 424 -1.50 4.22 49.97
N HIS A 425 -1.35 3.17 50.78
CA HIS A 425 -1.59 1.79 50.40
C HIS A 425 -2.69 1.19 51.28
N ALA A 426 -3.80 0.77 50.68
CA ALA A 426 -4.91 0.19 51.42
C ALA A 426 -4.55 -1.21 51.92
N LEU A 427 -4.80 -1.47 53.21
CA LEU A 427 -4.58 -2.79 53.79
C LEU A 427 -5.69 -3.76 53.37
N PRO A 428 -5.34 -4.99 52.95
CA PRO A 428 -6.32 -6.05 52.69
C PRO A 428 -7.20 -6.37 53.90
N TYR A 429 -6.64 -6.32 55.10
CA TYR A 429 -7.35 -6.57 56.35
C TYR A 429 -7.38 -5.29 57.20
N PRO A 430 -8.52 -4.58 57.29
CA PRO A 430 -8.57 -3.33 58.06
C PRO A 430 -8.20 -3.53 59.54
N LEU A 431 -7.25 -2.73 60.02
CA LEU A 431 -6.77 -2.75 61.41
C LEU A 431 -7.43 -1.66 62.25
N TYR A 432 -7.98 -2.05 63.39
CA TYR A 432 -8.58 -1.14 64.35
C TYR A 432 -7.75 -1.09 65.63
N HIS A 433 -7.10 0.05 65.82
CA HIS A 433 -6.26 0.29 66.99
C HIS A 433 -7.10 0.71 68.21
N PHE A 434 -6.99 -0.09 69.28
CA PHE A 434 -7.55 0.15 70.60
C PHE A 434 -6.52 -0.22 71.70
N GLY A 435 -5.26 0.18 71.51
CA GLY A 435 -4.16 -0.18 72.41
C GLY A 435 -3.99 -1.70 72.50
N SER A 436 -3.90 -2.23 73.72
CA SER A 436 -3.81 -3.68 73.97
C SER A 436 -5.07 -4.47 73.61
N ARG A 437 -6.14 -3.84 73.13
CA ARG A 437 -7.38 -4.51 72.70
C ARG A 437 -7.68 -4.32 71.20
N SER A 438 -6.63 -4.09 70.42
CA SER A 438 -6.74 -3.93 68.96
C SER A 438 -7.24 -5.20 68.27
N TYR A 439 -7.83 -5.07 67.09
CA TYR A 439 -8.33 -6.20 66.30
C TYR A 439 -8.17 -5.96 64.79
N ALA A 440 -8.12 -7.06 64.04
CA ALA A 440 -8.12 -7.08 62.58
C ALA A 440 -9.48 -7.56 62.06
N LYS A 441 -9.90 -7.06 60.88
CA LYS A 441 -11.15 -7.48 60.25
C LYS A 441 -10.88 -8.24 58.95
N ASP A 442 -11.52 -9.39 58.78
CA ASP A 442 -11.44 -10.17 57.55
C ASP A 442 -12.77 -10.13 56.79
N GLU A 443 -12.80 -9.33 55.73
CA GLU A 443 -13.97 -9.19 54.87
C GLU A 443 -13.93 -10.13 53.65
N ILE A 444 -12.77 -10.75 53.38
CA ILE A 444 -12.48 -11.42 52.12
C ILE A 444 -12.68 -12.94 52.25
N SER A 445 -12.34 -13.52 53.41
CA SER A 445 -12.48 -14.97 53.59
C SER A 445 -13.94 -15.42 53.74
N LEU A 446 -14.26 -16.57 53.15
CA LEU A 446 -15.55 -17.23 53.22
C LEU A 446 -15.75 -17.96 54.56
N LEU A 447 -15.81 -17.19 55.65
CA LEU A 447 -16.10 -17.71 56.99
C LEU A 447 -17.62 -17.92 57.13
N SER A 448 -18.04 -19.11 57.60
CA SER A 448 -19.45 -19.47 57.77
C SER A 448 -20.15 -18.53 58.76
N ASP A 449 -21.14 -17.78 58.29
CA ASP A 449 -21.90 -16.80 59.07
C ASP A 449 -22.86 -17.43 60.10
N LYS A 450 -22.87 -18.75 60.21
CA LYS A 450 -23.84 -19.57 60.97
C LYS A 450 -23.74 -19.43 62.50
N GLY A 451 -22.96 -18.49 63.02
CA GLY A 451 -22.73 -18.37 64.46
C GLY A 451 -22.38 -16.98 64.93
N GLY A 452 -22.98 -15.91 64.37
CA GLY A 452 -22.90 -14.53 64.91
C GLY A 452 -21.49 -13.99 65.20
N SER A 453 -20.45 -14.67 64.72
CA SER A 453 -19.06 -14.40 65.04
C SER A 453 -18.68 -13.20 64.20
N ARG A 454 -18.67 -12.03 64.83
CA ARG A 454 -18.12 -10.79 64.29
C ARG A 454 -16.86 -11.14 63.48
N ARG A 455 -16.76 -10.68 62.22
CA ARG A 455 -15.58 -10.87 61.32
C ARG A 455 -14.32 -10.14 61.82
N GLU A 456 -14.26 -9.92 63.12
CA GLU A 456 -13.25 -9.22 63.87
C GLU A 456 -12.49 -10.25 64.71
N PHE A 457 -11.17 -10.19 64.57
CA PHE A 457 -10.25 -11.12 65.17
C PHE A 457 -9.34 -10.35 66.12
N PRO A 458 -9.33 -10.68 67.42
CA PRO A 458 -8.60 -9.90 68.42
C PRO A 458 -7.09 -10.10 68.28
N LEU A 459 -6.33 -9.01 68.33
CA LEU A 459 -4.85 -9.02 68.41
C LEU A 459 -4.37 -9.10 69.87
N TYR A 460 -5.20 -9.65 70.74
CA TYR A 460 -4.93 -9.80 72.17
C TYR A 460 -5.42 -11.16 72.64
N LEU A 461 -4.76 -11.70 73.66
CA LEU A 461 -5.17 -12.99 74.19
C LEU A 461 -6.49 -12.87 74.96
N PRO A 462 -7.45 -13.77 74.71
CA PRO A 462 -8.68 -13.83 75.46
C PRO A 462 -8.43 -14.43 76.85
N ARG A 463 -8.86 -13.72 77.89
CA ARG A 463 -8.80 -14.22 79.27
C ARG A 463 -9.67 -15.47 79.39
N GLY A 464 -9.08 -16.60 79.82
CA GLY A 464 -9.83 -17.84 80.11
C GLY A 464 -9.51 -19.06 79.24
N GLY A 465 -8.45 -19.05 78.43
CA GLY A 465 -7.81 -20.28 77.90
C GLY A 465 -8.63 -21.11 76.89
N SER A 466 -9.65 -20.55 76.26
CA SER A 466 -10.44 -21.27 75.24
C SER A 466 -9.64 -21.48 73.95
N THR A 467 -9.50 -22.73 73.50
CA THR A 467 -8.84 -23.11 72.24
C THR A 467 -9.45 -22.40 71.02
N ALA A 468 -10.77 -22.19 71.02
CA ALA A 468 -11.47 -21.50 69.93
C ALA A 468 -11.08 -20.01 69.84
N LEU A 469 -10.90 -19.35 70.98
CA LEU A 469 -10.50 -17.95 71.02
C LEU A 469 -8.99 -17.78 70.77
N GLN A 470 -8.17 -18.77 71.16
CA GLN A 470 -6.74 -18.82 70.84
C GLN A 470 -6.50 -18.88 69.33
N TRP A 471 -7.23 -19.74 68.61
CA TRP A 471 -7.14 -19.79 67.14
C TRP A 471 -7.50 -18.45 66.49
N ARG A 472 -8.52 -17.74 67.00
CA ARG A 472 -8.91 -16.42 66.48
C ARG A 472 -7.82 -15.37 66.69
N PHE A 473 -7.10 -15.44 67.81
CA PHE A 473 -5.96 -14.58 68.08
C PHE A 473 -4.79 -14.86 67.11
N GLU A 474 -4.43 -16.12 66.96
CA GLU A 474 -3.37 -16.54 66.03
C GLU A 474 -3.70 -16.15 64.59
N TYR A 475 -4.97 -16.29 64.21
CA TYR A 475 -5.48 -15.83 62.92
C TYR A 475 -5.36 -14.31 62.78
N ALA A 476 -5.77 -13.52 63.78
CA ALA A 476 -5.62 -12.06 63.76
C ALA A 476 -4.16 -11.63 63.53
N TRP A 477 -3.23 -12.28 64.23
CA TRP A 477 -1.80 -12.00 64.10
C TRP A 477 -1.28 -12.38 62.71
N PHE A 478 -1.74 -13.50 62.14
CA PHE A 478 -1.45 -13.84 60.75
C PHE A 478 -1.96 -12.77 59.77
N LEU A 479 -3.19 -12.26 59.95
CA LEU A 479 -3.75 -11.19 59.11
C LEU A 479 -2.91 -9.92 59.20
N LEU A 480 -2.51 -9.52 60.41
CA LEU A 480 -1.61 -8.38 60.63
C LEU A 480 -0.28 -8.55 59.87
N ASN A 481 0.30 -9.76 59.90
CA ASN A 481 1.53 -10.01 59.15
C ASN A 481 1.30 -10.00 57.63
N LYS A 482 0.11 -10.40 57.16
CA LYS A 482 -0.28 -10.26 55.74
C LYS A 482 -0.42 -8.81 55.31
N ASP A 483 -0.93 -7.95 56.17
CA ASP A 483 -0.96 -6.50 55.92
C ASP A 483 0.45 -5.90 55.86
N ILE A 484 1.35 -6.33 56.75
CA ILE A 484 2.76 -5.91 56.73
C ILE A 484 3.44 -6.39 55.44
N GLU A 485 3.19 -7.63 55.00
CA GLU A 485 3.68 -8.15 53.72
C GLU A 485 3.14 -7.33 52.54
N SER A 486 1.85 -6.98 52.55
CA SER A 486 1.23 -6.15 51.52
C SER A 486 1.87 -4.76 51.44
N LEU A 487 2.13 -4.13 52.59
CA LEU A 487 2.86 -2.86 52.66
C LEU A 487 4.30 -3.00 52.14
N CYS A 488 5.01 -4.06 52.51
CA CYS A 488 6.34 -4.33 51.98
C CYS A 488 6.32 -4.45 50.45
N ALA A 489 5.38 -5.23 49.91
CA ALA A 489 5.21 -5.40 48.47
C ALA A 489 4.90 -4.07 47.76
N SER A 490 4.10 -3.18 48.38
CA SER A 490 3.79 -1.85 47.84
C SER A 490 5.03 -0.96 47.66
N GLN A 491 6.09 -1.21 48.44
CA GLN A 491 7.37 -0.51 48.35
C GLN A 491 8.43 -1.31 47.58
N GLY A 492 8.03 -2.39 46.90
CA GLY A 492 8.94 -3.24 46.12
C GLY A 492 9.77 -4.23 46.95
N LEU A 493 9.41 -4.47 48.20
CA LEU A 493 10.13 -5.37 49.10
C LEU A 493 9.48 -6.76 49.12
N LYS A 494 10.32 -7.79 48.99
CA LYS A 494 9.90 -9.18 49.12
C LYS A 494 10.16 -9.66 50.55
N VAL A 495 9.10 -10.05 51.25
CA VAL A 495 9.19 -10.67 52.57
C VAL A 495 9.67 -12.11 52.45
N VAL A 496 10.68 -12.49 53.24
CA VAL A 496 11.27 -13.84 53.23
C VAL A 496 10.44 -14.81 54.07
N ASP A 497 10.11 -14.42 55.30
CA ASP A 497 9.19 -15.14 56.18
C ASP A 497 8.19 -14.15 56.77
N ILE A 498 6.91 -14.39 56.52
CA ILE A 498 5.81 -13.55 57.00
C ILE A 498 5.71 -13.52 58.53
N ARG A 499 6.19 -14.56 59.21
CA ARG A 499 6.09 -14.69 60.67
C ARG A 499 6.98 -13.72 61.42
N HIS A 500 7.97 -13.14 60.73
CA HIS A 500 8.92 -12.19 61.29
C HIS A 500 8.32 -10.78 61.42
N THR A 501 7.32 -10.61 62.30
CA THR A 501 6.54 -9.36 62.47
C THR A 501 7.41 -8.11 62.59
N LEU A 502 8.22 -8.00 63.66
CA LEU A 502 9.07 -6.84 63.88
C LEU A 502 10.26 -6.73 62.90
N PRO A 503 10.97 -7.83 62.55
CA PRO A 503 12.00 -7.74 61.51
C PRO A 503 11.50 -7.18 60.18
N ASN A 504 10.34 -7.64 59.69
CA ASN A 504 9.76 -7.18 58.42
C ASN A 504 9.37 -5.69 58.51
N LEU A 505 8.75 -5.28 59.62
CA LEU A 505 8.36 -3.89 59.84
C LEU A 505 9.57 -2.95 59.98
N LYS A 506 10.63 -3.41 60.65
CA LYS A 506 11.89 -2.69 60.75
C LYS A 506 12.55 -2.54 59.38
N TYR A 507 12.55 -3.58 58.56
CA TYR A 507 13.09 -3.53 57.21
C TYR A 507 12.30 -2.56 56.32
N LEU A 508 10.97 -2.58 56.39
CA LEU A 508 10.10 -1.61 55.71
C LEU A 508 10.44 -0.17 56.11
N LEU A 509 10.52 0.13 57.42
CA LEU A 509 10.89 1.46 57.90
C LEU A 509 12.28 1.88 57.43
N TYR A 510 13.26 0.97 57.46
CA TYR A 510 14.62 1.24 57.01
C TYR A 510 14.67 1.60 55.52
N VAL A 511 14.02 0.83 54.65
CA VAL A 511 14.02 1.11 53.21
C VAL A 511 13.24 2.39 52.90
N CYS A 512 12.07 2.58 53.52
CA CYS A 512 11.27 3.78 53.29
C CYS A 512 11.96 5.06 53.80
N SER A 513 12.81 4.95 54.82
CA SER A 513 13.61 6.07 55.33
C SER A 513 14.96 6.27 54.62
N ALA A 514 15.41 5.28 53.84
CA ALA A 514 16.67 5.36 53.11
C ALA A 514 16.63 6.33 51.91
N GLY A 515 17.75 7.01 51.67
CA GLY A 515 18.03 7.75 50.43
C GLY A 515 19.11 8.82 50.60
N THR A 516 19.65 9.28 49.48
CA THR A 516 20.84 10.14 49.39
C THR A 516 20.54 11.64 49.43
N GLU A 517 19.29 12.04 49.22
CA GLU A 517 18.86 13.43 49.29
C GLU A 517 18.56 13.83 50.74
N GLU A 518 18.97 15.05 51.12
CA GLU A 518 18.65 15.63 52.42
C GLU A 518 17.15 15.51 52.71
N VAL A 519 16.82 14.97 53.88
CA VAL A 519 15.43 14.77 54.28
C VAL A 519 14.74 16.14 54.33
N PRO A 520 13.67 16.38 53.55
CA PRO A 520 13.03 17.69 53.51
C PRO A 520 12.62 18.15 54.91
N ALA A 521 12.81 19.43 55.23
CA ALA A 521 12.36 19.95 56.52
C ALA A 521 10.84 19.86 56.69
N ARG A 522 10.36 19.78 57.94
CA ARG A 522 8.93 19.90 58.24
C ARG A 522 8.44 21.24 57.71
N LYS A 523 7.52 21.21 56.74
CA LYS A 523 6.80 22.42 56.32
C LYS A 523 6.05 22.95 57.54
N ARG A 524 6.56 24.02 58.15
CA ARG A 524 5.96 24.69 59.32
C ARG A 524 4.69 25.39 58.84
N GLY A 525 3.57 24.69 58.93
CA GLY A 525 2.26 25.20 58.51
C GLY A 525 1.36 24.04 58.11
N GLY A 526 0.26 23.86 58.84
CA GLY A 526 -0.70 22.80 58.59
C GLY A 526 -1.27 22.81 57.17
N VAL A 527 -1.84 21.68 56.76
CA VAL A 527 -2.50 21.51 55.46
C VAL A 527 -3.64 22.54 55.34
N ARG A 528 -3.39 23.62 54.60
CA ARG A 528 -4.31 24.75 54.39
C ARG A 528 -5.65 24.36 53.73
N GLY A 529 -5.75 23.13 53.21
CA GLY A 529 -6.93 22.59 52.52
C GLY A 529 -7.99 21.91 53.41
N LEU A 530 -7.70 21.57 54.67
CA LEU A 530 -8.68 20.85 55.51
C LEU A 530 -9.72 21.75 56.19
N TRP A 531 -9.51 23.07 56.19
CA TRP A 531 -10.45 24.04 56.80
C TRP A 531 -11.42 24.67 55.79
N ALA A 532 -11.14 24.59 54.49
CA ALA A 532 -11.98 25.22 53.46
C ALA A 532 -13.29 24.45 53.18
N SER A 533 -13.38 23.18 53.56
CA SER A 533 -14.56 22.35 53.26
C SER A 533 -15.71 22.48 54.28
N ARG A 534 -15.53 23.19 55.40
CA ARG A 534 -16.51 23.19 56.51
C ARG A 534 -17.31 24.49 56.69
N LEU A 535 -17.02 25.56 55.93
CA LEU A 535 -17.76 26.83 56.03
C LEU A 535 -18.63 27.20 54.81
N LYS A 536 -18.68 26.38 53.76
CA LYS A 536 -19.58 26.62 52.62
C LYS A 536 -20.79 25.69 52.66
N GLY A 537 -21.55 25.81 53.74
CA GLY A 537 -22.68 24.93 54.02
C GLY A 537 -23.64 25.52 55.05
N ARG A 538 -24.13 26.73 54.78
CA ARG A 538 -25.36 27.38 55.29
C ARG A 538 -25.21 28.88 55.10
N VAL A 539 -26.01 29.47 54.21
CA VAL A 539 -27.04 30.49 54.48
C VAL A 539 -27.53 30.95 53.10
N SER A 540 -28.81 30.71 52.84
CA SER A 540 -29.59 31.40 51.81
C SER A 540 -30.54 32.34 52.57
N GLY A 541 -30.67 33.58 52.10
CA GLY A 541 -31.82 34.43 52.39
C GLY A 541 -31.53 35.71 53.20
N VAL A 542 -31.70 36.83 52.49
CA VAL A 542 -32.21 38.16 52.89
C VAL A 542 -31.18 39.31 52.81
N PRO A 543 -31.43 40.35 51.97
CA PRO A 543 -30.66 41.58 51.98
C PRO A 543 -31.26 42.58 52.97
N SER A 544 -30.42 43.27 53.74
CA SER A 544 -30.85 44.53 54.37
C SER A 544 -29.68 45.50 54.50
N LEU A 545 -30.02 46.74 54.14
CA LEU A 545 -29.22 47.95 54.15
C LEU A 545 -28.85 48.34 55.59
N VAL A 546 -27.63 48.82 55.81
CA VAL A 546 -27.32 49.90 56.77
C VAL A 546 -25.93 50.47 56.49
N ASP A 547 -25.89 51.80 56.46
CA ASP A 547 -24.73 52.69 56.43
C ASP A 547 -23.80 52.51 57.65
N GLY A 548 -22.56 52.99 57.54
CA GLY A 548 -21.71 53.23 58.70
C GLY A 548 -20.22 53.34 58.40
N GLU A 549 -19.76 54.58 58.24
CA GLU A 549 -18.39 55.06 58.09
C GLU A 549 -17.39 54.51 59.13
N SER A 550 -16.14 54.25 58.72
CA SER A 550 -14.93 54.81 59.37
C SER A 550 -13.62 54.37 58.69
N SER A 551 -13.06 55.36 58.00
CA SER A 551 -11.66 55.71 57.77
C SER A 551 -10.52 54.90 58.43
N SER A 552 -9.60 54.48 57.53
CA SER A 552 -8.14 54.67 57.53
C SER A 552 -7.27 54.31 58.74
N ALA A 553 -6.33 53.39 58.52
CA ALA A 553 -4.93 53.59 58.86
C ALA A 553 -4.01 52.78 57.92
N ALA A 554 -3.13 53.50 57.24
CA ALA A 554 -2.07 52.95 56.40
C ALA A 554 -0.98 52.28 57.25
N CYS A 555 -0.46 51.13 56.79
CA CYS A 555 0.96 50.82 56.91
C CYS A 555 1.37 49.77 55.88
N SER A 556 2.25 50.20 54.98
CA SER A 556 3.02 49.41 54.03
C SER A 556 3.81 48.28 54.66
N ARG A 557 3.89 47.12 53.98
CA ARG A 557 5.18 46.40 53.76
C ARG A 557 5.07 45.36 52.64
N ARG A 558 6.01 45.52 51.71
CA ARG A 558 6.39 44.68 50.56
C ARG A 558 6.70 43.24 50.98
N GLY A 559 6.31 42.29 50.13
CA GLY A 559 7.03 41.02 49.94
C GLY A 559 6.18 39.76 50.09
N SER A 560 5.61 39.25 49.00
CA SER A 560 5.51 37.81 48.72
C SER A 560 4.92 37.61 47.31
N MET A 561 5.74 37.16 46.35
CA MET A 561 5.37 36.90 44.96
C MET A 561 4.90 35.45 44.70
N ASP A 562 4.62 34.66 45.74
CA ASP A 562 4.26 33.23 45.57
C ASP A 562 2.75 32.95 45.58
N SER A 563 1.90 33.92 45.93
CA SER A 563 0.45 33.73 46.04
C SER A 563 -0.35 34.04 44.78
N GLU A 564 0.25 34.65 43.75
CA GLU A 564 -0.46 34.98 42.50
C GLU A 564 -0.46 33.82 41.48
N MET A 565 0.55 32.94 41.50
CA MET A 565 0.65 31.79 40.60
C MET A 565 -0.43 30.72 40.86
N ALA A 566 -0.82 30.51 42.12
CA ALA A 566 -1.84 29.51 42.48
C ALA A 566 -3.27 29.98 42.17
N GLY A 567 -3.53 31.30 42.24
CA GLY A 567 -4.81 31.89 41.83
C GLY A 567 -5.00 31.83 40.32
N GLN A 568 -3.95 32.17 39.57
CA GLN A 568 -3.96 32.09 38.10
C GLN A 568 -4.13 30.65 37.59
N GLN A 569 -3.55 29.64 38.24
CA GLN A 569 -3.76 28.22 37.89
C GLN A 569 -5.20 27.74 38.07
N ALA A 570 -5.89 28.20 39.13
CA ALA A 570 -7.27 27.84 39.38
C ALA A 570 -8.24 28.51 38.39
N ASP A 571 -7.94 29.75 37.99
CA ASP A 571 -8.75 30.50 37.02
C ASP A 571 -8.51 30.03 35.57
N VAL A 572 -7.30 29.56 35.23
CA VAL A 572 -6.99 28.92 33.94
C VAL A 572 -7.73 27.59 33.79
N LEU A 573 -7.77 26.76 34.84
CA LEU A 573 -8.55 25.51 34.85
C LEU A 573 -10.06 25.77 34.76
N ARG A 574 -10.57 26.79 35.45
CA ARG A 574 -11.98 27.19 35.38
C ARG A 574 -12.35 27.73 33.99
N ASN A 575 -11.48 28.51 33.36
CA ASN A 575 -11.68 29.01 31.99
C ASN A 575 -11.59 27.90 30.93
N ALA A 576 -10.76 26.86 31.14
CA ALA A 576 -10.71 25.69 30.27
C ALA A 576 -12.00 24.86 30.33
N LEU A 577 -12.56 24.66 31.53
CA LEU A 577 -13.85 23.99 31.75
C LEU A 577 -15.05 24.81 31.24
N ALA A 578 -14.97 26.14 31.28
CA ALA A 578 -16.02 27.01 30.72
C ALA A 578 -16.00 27.00 29.18
N LYS A 579 -14.82 26.93 28.56
CA LYS A 579 -14.66 26.84 27.09
C LYS A 579 -15.09 25.49 26.51
N SER A 580 -15.01 24.39 27.27
CA SER A 580 -15.50 23.08 26.81
C SER A 580 -17.03 22.97 26.81
N ASN A 581 -17.73 23.81 27.57
CA ASN A 581 -19.21 23.82 27.63
C ASN A 581 -19.87 24.81 26.65
N SER A 582 -19.11 25.68 25.97
CA SER A 582 -19.67 26.68 25.05
C SER A 582 -19.78 26.24 23.59
N SER A 583 -19.43 24.99 23.25
CA SER A 583 -19.46 24.48 21.87
C SER A 583 -20.66 23.57 21.53
N VAL A 584 -21.68 23.46 22.40
CA VAL A 584 -22.81 22.51 22.20
C VAL A 584 -24.18 23.20 22.20
N HIS A 585 -24.29 24.45 21.78
CA HIS A 585 -25.63 25.01 21.49
C HIS A 585 -25.61 25.96 20.28
N GLY A 586 -25.98 25.40 19.13
CA GLY A 586 -26.18 26.11 17.87
C GLY A 586 -27.35 25.53 17.09
N SER A 587 -28.54 26.07 17.37
CA SER A 587 -29.66 26.32 16.44
C SER A 587 -30.18 25.18 15.55
N LEU A 588 -31.37 24.66 15.88
CA LEU A 588 -32.36 24.22 14.89
C LEU A 588 -33.76 24.71 15.32
N ASN A 589 -34.17 25.80 14.68
CA ASN A 589 -35.54 26.28 14.62
C ASN A 589 -36.08 25.83 13.26
N GLY A 590 -37.22 25.14 13.21
CA GLY A 590 -37.76 24.59 11.96
C GLY A 590 -39.16 24.00 12.11
N ASN A 591 -40.15 24.89 11.98
CA ASN A 591 -41.58 24.64 11.84
C ASN A 591 -41.94 23.47 10.90
N GLY A 592 -42.93 22.66 11.28
CA GLY A 592 -43.50 21.62 10.41
C GLY A 592 -44.79 21.02 10.97
N ASN A 593 -45.91 21.62 10.57
CA ASN A 593 -47.28 21.26 10.90
C ASN A 593 -47.76 20.08 10.03
N SER A 594 -48.32 19.00 10.60
CA SER A 594 -49.22 18.08 9.87
C SER A 594 -50.10 17.23 10.80
N ASN A 595 -51.39 17.28 10.49
CA ASN A 595 -52.54 16.59 11.10
C ASN A 595 -52.60 15.06 10.88
N GLY A 596 -53.41 14.41 11.74
CA GLY A 596 -54.16 13.18 11.48
C GLY A 596 -53.44 11.89 11.91
N ASP A 597 -54.09 10.84 12.39
CA ASP A 597 -55.48 10.50 12.67
C ASP A 597 -55.47 9.15 13.44
N ALA A 598 -56.53 8.90 14.19
CA ALA A 598 -57.09 7.63 14.70
C ALA A 598 -56.22 6.40 15.06
N GLY A 599 -56.51 5.81 16.24
CA GLY A 599 -56.25 4.39 16.50
C GLY A 599 -56.47 3.92 17.94
N ARG A 600 -57.70 3.51 18.28
CA ARG A 600 -58.12 2.89 19.55
C ARG A 600 -57.65 1.42 19.68
N GLY A 601 -57.46 0.96 20.93
CA GLY A 601 -57.51 -0.44 21.38
C GLY A 601 -56.60 -0.66 22.61
N SER A 602 -57.05 -0.54 23.86
CA SER A 602 -57.89 -1.45 24.69
C SER A 602 -57.20 -2.77 25.10
N GLY A 603 -56.85 -2.88 26.39
CA GLY A 603 -57.10 -4.11 27.19
C GLY A 603 -55.96 -4.71 28.02
N GLY A 604 -56.11 -4.65 29.37
CA GLY A 604 -55.64 -5.62 30.39
C GLY A 604 -54.19 -5.46 30.89
N ASP A 605 -53.91 -5.00 32.11
CA ASP A 605 -54.13 -5.54 33.49
C ASP A 605 -52.78 -6.05 34.08
N VAL A 606 -52.11 -5.31 34.98
CA VAL A 606 -52.16 -5.27 36.47
C VAL A 606 -51.02 -6.07 37.14
N ALA A 607 -50.26 -5.34 37.98
CA ALA A 607 -49.41 -5.72 39.13
C ALA A 607 -48.11 -6.54 38.88
N ASP A 608 -46.99 -6.36 39.59
CA ASP A 608 -46.65 -5.52 40.75
C ASP A 608 -45.13 -5.32 40.83
N GLY A 609 -44.70 -4.26 41.51
CA GLY A 609 -43.33 -3.72 41.48
C GLY A 609 -42.30 -4.39 42.40
N ALA A 610 -41.03 -4.07 42.15
CA ALA A 610 -40.04 -3.73 43.18
C ALA A 610 -38.76 -3.18 42.52
N TRP A 611 -38.38 -1.97 42.92
CA TRP A 611 -37.18 -1.27 42.52
C TRP A 611 -35.90 -1.86 43.16
N SER A 612 -34.79 -1.80 42.44
CA SER A 612 -33.44 -1.68 43.00
C SER A 612 -32.63 -0.66 42.19
N PRO A 613 -31.80 0.18 42.82
CA PRO A 613 -31.15 1.30 42.16
C PRO A 613 -29.71 0.96 41.81
N ASP A 614 -29.41 0.83 40.51
CA ASP A 614 -28.05 1.01 39.99
C ASP A 614 -28.17 1.47 38.52
N GLY A 615 -28.21 2.80 38.35
CA GLY A 615 -28.17 3.45 37.06
C GLY A 615 -26.72 3.65 36.62
N ASP A 616 -26.14 2.60 36.05
CA ASP A 616 -24.88 2.66 35.31
C ASP A 616 -25.12 3.34 33.95
N LEU A 617 -24.38 4.41 33.67
CA LEU A 617 -24.46 5.19 32.43
C LEU A 617 -23.76 4.42 31.31
N GLY A 618 -24.51 3.54 30.65
CA GLY A 618 -24.08 2.78 29.48
C GLY A 618 -23.71 3.66 28.29
N LEU A 619 -22.45 3.61 27.89
CA LEU A 619 -21.93 4.11 26.61
C LEU A 619 -22.39 3.20 25.45
N PRO A 620 -22.69 3.75 24.25
CA PRO A 620 -23.31 2.99 23.17
C PRO A 620 -22.25 2.34 22.26
N PHE A 621 -21.90 1.09 22.53
CA PHE A 621 -21.34 0.20 21.50
C PHE A 621 -22.01 -1.17 21.60
N GLY A 622 -23.16 -1.30 20.93
CA GLY A 622 -23.86 -2.56 20.74
C GLY A 622 -23.08 -3.48 19.80
N VAL A 623 -22.81 -4.69 20.28
CA VAL A 623 -22.17 -5.80 19.57
C VAL A 623 -23.27 -6.76 19.06
N GLY A 624 -23.18 -7.15 17.78
CA GLY A 624 -23.96 -8.21 17.13
C GLY A 624 -25.09 -7.65 16.25
N ASP A 625 -25.30 -8.07 15.00
CA ASP A 625 -24.76 -9.18 14.22
C ASP A 625 -25.04 -8.87 12.75
N ALA A 626 -24.02 -8.60 11.93
CA ALA A 626 -24.19 -8.35 10.49
C ALA A 626 -22.99 -8.93 9.73
N LYS A 627 -23.17 -10.15 9.20
CA LYS A 627 -22.25 -10.78 8.25
C LYS A 627 -22.22 -9.98 6.94
N PHE A 628 -21.15 -9.22 6.71
CA PHE A 628 -20.76 -8.76 5.37
C PHE A 628 -19.59 -9.60 4.84
N THR A 629 -19.83 -10.36 3.78
CA THR A 629 -18.80 -11.10 3.04
C THR A 629 -18.11 -10.17 2.04
N LEU A 630 -16.95 -9.63 2.41
CA LEU A 630 -16.07 -8.93 1.48
C LEU A 630 -15.12 -9.92 0.80
N ARG A 631 -15.41 -10.20 -0.47
CA ARG A 631 -14.62 -11.04 -1.37
C ARG A 631 -13.38 -10.27 -1.84
N THR A 632 -12.25 -10.41 -1.14
CA THR A 632 -10.96 -9.83 -1.56
C THR A 632 -10.16 -10.85 -2.37
N LYS A 633 -10.27 -10.77 -3.70
CA LYS A 633 -9.30 -11.41 -4.61
C LYS A 633 -8.31 -10.34 -5.08
N GLY A 634 -7.07 -10.45 -4.60
CA GLY A 634 -5.89 -9.90 -5.25
C GLY A 634 -5.48 -8.49 -4.83
N LEU A 635 -4.67 -8.38 -3.78
CA LEU A 635 -3.55 -7.44 -3.73
C LEU A 635 -2.56 -7.97 -2.68
N ARG A 636 -1.53 -8.68 -3.13
CA ARG A 636 -0.30 -8.92 -2.36
C ARG A 636 0.72 -7.93 -2.89
N GLU A 637 1.16 -7.00 -2.06
CA GLU A 637 2.44 -6.32 -2.25
C GLU A 637 3.26 -6.48 -0.97
N ASN A 638 4.48 -6.95 -1.19
CA ASN A 638 5.50 -7.24 -0.20
C ASN A 638 6.07 -5.94 0.35
N ILE A 639 6.22 -5.83 1.67
CA ILE A 639 7.21 -4.94 2.28
C ILE A 639 7.97 -5.74 3.31
N ALA A 640 9.14 -6.22 2.89
CA ALA A 640 10.26 -6.48 3.78
C ALA A 640 11.17 -5.24 3.67
N GLY A 641 11.46 -4.63 4.81
CA GLY A 641 12.41 -3.56 5.04
C GLY A 641 12.78 -3.61 6.50
#